data_AF-A0A672JT05-F1
#
_entry.id   AF-A0A672JT05-F1
#
_cell.length_a   1.000
_cell.length_b   1.000
_cell.length_c   1.000
_cell.angle_alpha   90.00
_cell.angle_beta   90.00
_cell.angle_gamma   90.00
#
_symmetry.space_group_name_H-M   'P 1'
#
loop_
_entity.id
_entity.type
_entity.pdbx_description
1 polymer ?
#
loop_
_entity_poly.entity_id
_entity_poly.type
_entity_poly.pdbx_seq_one_letter_code
_entity_poly.pdbx_strand_id
1 'polypeptide(L)'
;MGKGCGAENGGKRKKKDRNLDELKKEVALDDHKIAVEDLGKRYGVDLMRGLTNARAVEILARDGPNALTPPPTTPEWVKFCRQLFGGFSILLWIGAVLCFLAYSIQVATEDEPPNDNLYLGVVLAAVVIITGCFSYFQEAKSSRIMDSFKKMVPQQAMVIREGEKMHINAELVVQGDLVEIKGGDRIPADLRVISSSGCKVDNSSLTGESEPQTRSPEFTHDNPLETRNICFFSTNCVEGTAHGIVIATGDRTVMGRIATLASELEVRRTPINIEIEHFIHIITGVAVFLGVTFFILSLILGYTWLEAVIFLIGIIVANVPEGLLATVTVCLTLTAKRMAKKNCLVKNLEAVETLGSTSTICSDKTGTLTQNRMTVAHMWFDNQIHEADTTEDQSGSGFDKSSGTWAALSRVAGLCNRADFKAGQEDYPILMRETAGDASESALLKCIELCCGSVRDMRSRNPKVAEVPFNSTNKYQLSVHEVEDNPSGHILVMKGAPERILDRCSTIMIHGQEQPLDENWREAFQNAYMDLGGLGERVLGFCHLNMSSSQFPRGFTFDCDDMNFPTEQLCFLGLISMIDPPRAAVPDAVGKCRSAGIKVIMVTGDHPITAKAIAKGVGIISEGTETVEDIAERLNIPLSQVNPRDAKACVVHGSDLKDMSSEYLDDLLRNHTEIVFARTSPQQKLIIVEGCQRQGAIVAVTGDGVNDSPALKKADIGVAMGIAGSDVSKQAADMILLDDNFASIVTGVEEGRLIFDNLKKSIAYTLTSNIPEISPFLFFIIGNVPLPLGTVTILCIDLGTDMVPAISLAYETAESDIMKRQPRNPKTDKLVNERLISMAYGQIGMIQALGGFFTYFVILAENGFLPRDLVGIRVSWDDREVNDVLDSYGQQWTYEQRKIVEFTCHTAFFASIVVVQWADLIICKTRRNSLFQQGMKNRILIFGLFVETALAAFLSYCPGMDVALRMYPLKIWWWFCAFPYSLLIFVYDEVRKFILRRTPGAWSDDRT
;
A
#
# COMPACT_ATOMS: atom_id res chain seq x y z
N MET A 1 -12.66 8.42 -45.57
CA MET A 1 -11.78 7.25 -45.83
C MET A 1 -10.87 7.09 -44.63
N GLY A 2 -10.96 5.98 -43.90
CA GLY A 2 -10.23 5.80 -42.63
C GLY A 2 -10.63 4.52 -41.91
N LYS A 3 -10.69 3.39 -42.63
CA LYS A 3 -10.76 2.04 -42.07
C LYS A 3 -9.48 1.32 -42.46
N GLY A 4 -8.51 1.25 -41.56
CA GLY A 4 -7.23 0.59 -41.84
C GLY A 4 -6.15 0.85 -40.80
N CYS A 5 -6.42 0.62 -39.50
CA CYS A 5 -5.36 0.52 -38.48
C CYS A 5 -5.75 -0.31 -37.23
N GLY A 6 -6.91 -0.98 -37.23
CA GLY A 6 -7.40 -1.73 -36.06
C GLY A 6 -7.01 -3.22 -36.00
N ALA A 7 -6.57 -3.82 -37.11
CA ALA A 7 -6.40 -5.28 -37.20
C ALA A 7 -5.04 -5.79 -36.69
N GLU A 8 -3.94 -5.06 -36.91
CA GLU A 8 -2.59 -5.51 -36.48
C GLU A 8 -2.36 -5.40 -34.96
N ASN A 9 -2.95 -4.39 -34.31
CA ASN A 9 -2.85 -4.23 -32.85
C ASN A 9 -3.62 -5.31 -32.08
N GLY A 10 -4.72 -5.85 -32.64
CA GLY A 10 -5.47 -6.94 -32.03
C GLY A 10 -4.70 -8.26 -31.97
N GLY A 11 -3.87 -8.55 -32.99
CA GLY A 11 -3.04 -9.75 -33.04
C GLY A 11 -1.87 -9.72 -32.05
N LYS A 12 -1.20 -8.57 -31.91
CA LYS A 12 -0.13 -8.39 -30.92
C LYS A 12 -0.65 -8.42 -29.48
N ARG A 13 -1.81 -7.80 -29.21
CA ARG A 13 -2.44 -7.80 -27.89
C ARG A 13 -2.89 -9.21 -27.46
N LYS A 14 -3.54 -9.96 -28.34
CA LYS A 14 -3.88 -11.38 -28.08
C LYS A 14 -2.66 -12.28 -27.85
N LYS A 15 -1.54 -12.02 -28.52
CA LYS A 15 -0.29 -12.78 -28.32
C LYS A 15 0.36 -12.42 -26.97
N LYS A 16 0.30 -11.15 -26.56
CA LYS A 16 0.77 -10.68 -25.26
C LYS A 16 -0.08 -11.24 -24.10
N ASP A 17 -1.40 -11.22 -24.24
CA ASP A 17 -2.32 -11.79 -23.24
C ASP A 17 -2.10 -13.30 -23.07
N ARG A 18 -1.89 -14.05 -24.17
CA ARG A 18 -1.53 -15.47 -24.12
C ARG A 18 -0.19 -15.75 -23.40
N ASN A 19 0.82 -14.91 -23.60
CA ASN A 19 2.10 -15.06 -22.90
C ASN A 19 1.97 -14.77 -21.40
N LEU A 20 1.16 -13.80 -21.01
CA LEU A 20 0.86 -13.50 -19.60
C LEU A 20 0.12 -14.66 -18.92
N ASP A 21 -0.86 -15.26 -19.59
CA ASP A 21 -1.56 -16.45 -19.07
C ASP A 21 -0.63 -17.66 -18.93
N GLU A 22 0.40 -17.79 -19.78
CA GLU A 22 1.46 -18.80 -19.58
C GLU A 22 2.37 -18.48 -18.39
N LEU A 23 2.71 -17.21 -18.17
CA LEU A 23 3.50 -16.78 -17.00
C LEU A 23 2.73 -16.97 -15.67
N LYS A 24 1.40 -16.90 -15.70
CA LYS A 24 0.52 -17.19 -14.56
C LYS A 24 0.46 -18.68 -14.20
N LYS A 25 0.88 -19.58 -15.08
CA LYS A 25 0.94 -21.02 -14.77
C LYS A 25 2.20 -21.36 -13.97
N GLU A 26 2.09 -22.40 -13.15
CA GLU A 26 3.22 -22.95 -12.41
C GLU A 26 4.38 -23.34 -13.33
N VAL A 27 5.59 -23.30 -12.78
CA VAL A 27 6.80 -23.65 -13.51
C VAL A 27 6.84 -25.16 -13.73
N ALA A 28 6.69 -25.59 -14.98
CA ALA A 28 7.02 -26.96 -15.38
C ALA A 28 8.51 -27.05 -15.69
N LEU A 29 9.26 -27.74 -14.83
CA LEU A 29 10.64 -28.14 -15.04
C LEU A 29 10.69 -29.67 -15.19
N ASP A 30 11.54 -30.19 -16.06
CA ASP A 30 11.78 -31.63 -16.25
C ASP A 30 13.21 -32.03 -15.84
N ASP A 31 14.14 -31.08 -15.82
CA ASP A 31 15.56 -31.27 -15.52
C ASP A 31 15.84 -31.91 -14.15
N HIS A 32 14.92 -31.79 -13.19
CA HIS A 32 15.05 -32.41 -11.88
C HIS A 32 14.68 -33.88 -11.83
N LYS A 33 13.95 -34.38 -12.83
CA LYS A 33 13.46 -35.76 -12.91
C LYS A 33 14.44 -36.68 -13.65
N ILE A 34 15.32 -36.11 -14.48
CA ILE A 34 16.28 -36.85 -15.28
C ILE A 34 17.56 -37.18 -14.49
N ALA A 35 18.20 -38.29 -14.88
CA ALA A 35 19.47 -38.72 -14.30
C ALA A 35 20.59 -37.72 -14.64
N VAL A 36 21.59 -37.60 -13.74
CA VAL A 36 22.68 -36.63 -13.87
C VAL A 36 23.50 -36.83 -15.15
N GLU A 37 23.68 -38.07 -15.59
CA GLU A 37 24.39 -38.39 -16.83
C GLU A 37 23.66 -37.88 -18.08
N ASP A 38 22.33 -38.01 -18.10
CA ASP A 38 21.51 -37.55 -19.22
C ASP A 38 21.36 -36.02 -19.23
N LEU A 39 21.37 -35.41 -18.04
CA LEU A 39 21.45 -33.97 -17.88
C LEU A 39 22.78 -33.42 -18.45
N GLY A 40 23.90 -34.10 -18.16
CA GLY A 40 25.22 -33.78 -18.73
C GLY A 40 25.21 -33.84 -20.26
N LYS A 41 24.56 -34.86 -20.85
CA LYS A 41 24.36 -34.96 -22.31
C LYS A 41 23.47 -33.85 -22.86
N ARG A 42 22.36 -33.51 -22.18
CA ARG A 42 21.40 -32.47 -22.60
C ARG A 42 22.08 -31.11 -22.74
N TYR A 43 22.92 -30.75 -21.78
CA TYR A 43 23.62 -29.46 -21.76
C TYR A 43 25.04 -29.51 -22.37
N GLY A 44 25.55 -30.70 -22.72
CA GLY A 44 26.86 -30.89 -23.30
C GLY A 44 28.00 -30.49 -22.34
N VAL A 45 27.84 -30.78 -21.05
CA VAL A 45 28.79 -30.41 -19.99
C VAL A 45 29.45 -31.66 -19.37
N ASP A 46 30.74 -31.56 -19.06
CA ASP A 46 31.46 -32.54 -18.25
C ASP A 46 31.14 -32.31 -16.76
N LEU A 47 30.68 -33.35 -16.07
CA LEU A 47 30.23 -33.27 -14.67
C LEU A 47 31.35 -32.90 -13.67
N MET A 48 32.62 -33.07 -14.05
CA MET A 48 33.79 -32.78 -13.21
C MET A 48 34.56 -31.56 -13.69
N ARG A 49 34.71 -31.39 -15.01
CA ARG A 49 35.50 -30.29 -15.59
C ARG A 49 34.67 -29.05 -15.95
N GLY A 50 33.34 -29.17 -15.99
CA GLY A 50 32.47 -28.08 -16.43
C GLY A 50 32.56 -27.80 -17.94
N LEU A 51 32.16 -26.60 -18.34
CA LEU A 51 32.20 -26.14 -19.74
C LEU A 51 33.60 -25.67 -20.16
N THR A 52 33.85 -25.59 -21.46
CA THR A 52 35.03 -24.88 -21.99
C THR A 52 34.79 -23.36 -22.01
N ASN A 53 35.86 -22.58 -21.88
CA ASN A 53 35.77 -21.12 -21.89
C ASN A 53 35.18 -20.59 -23.21
N ALA A 54 35.55 -21.20 -24.34
CA ALA A 54 35.01 -20.86 -25.65
C ALA A 54 33.50 -21.15 -25.75
N ARG A 55 33.04 -22.30 -25.22
CA ARG A 55 31.62 -22.66 -25.25
C ARG A 55 30.79 -21.73 -24.36
N ALA A 56 31.31 -21.34 -23.20
CA ALA A 56 30.63 -20.40 -22.32
C ALA A 56 30.39 -19.04 -22.99
N VAL A 57 31.39 -18.51 -23.73
CA VAL A 57 31.24 -17.26 -24.49
C VAL A 57 30.22 -17.40 -25.63
N GLU A 58 30.20 -18.54 -26.32
CA GLU A 58 29.20 -18.83 -27.37
C GLU A 58 27.77 -18.82 -26.81
N ILE A 59 27.56 -19.49 -25.66
CA ILE A 59 26.24 -19.53 -25.01
C ILE A 59 25.85 -18.14 -24.48
N LEU A 60 26.79 -17.39 -23.92
CA LEU A 60 26.55 -16.02 -23.45
C LEU A 60 26.08 -15.11 -24.60
N ALA A 61 26.69 -15.22 -25.78
CA ALA A 61 26.29 -14.47 -26.97
C ALA A 61 24.93 -14.92 -27.53
N ARG A 62 24.59 -16.20 -27.39
CA ARG A 62 23.31 -16.78 -27.82
C ARG A 62 22.14 -16.40 -26.91
N ASP A 63 22.33 -16.52 -25.60
CA ASP A 63 21.26 -16.49 -24.60
C ASP A 63 21.15 -15.16 -23.86
N GLY A 64 22.17 -14.31 -23.97
CA GLY A 64 22.32 -13.08 -23.21
C GLY A 64 22.93 -13.27 -21.81
N PRO A 65 23.23 -12.16 -21.12
CA PRO A 65 23.77 -12.20 -19.76
C PRO A 65 22.77 -12.79 -18.76
N ASN A 66 23.29 -13.40 -17.69
CA ASN A 66 22.50 -13.85 -16.55
C ASN A 66 22.14 -12.67 -15.64
N ALA A 67 21.25 -11.81 -16.15
CA ALA A 67 20.69 -10.67 -15.47
C ALA A 67 19.20 -10.57 -15.79
N LEU A 68 18.44 -9.95 -14.89
CA LEU A 68 17.03 -9.65 -15.16
C LEU A 68 16.95 -8.47 -16.14
N THR A 69 16.14 -8.60 -17.18
CA THR A 69 15.95 -7.51 -18.13
C THR A 69 15.16 -6.40 -17.44
N PRO A 70 15.69 -5.16 -17.36
CA PRO A 70 14.94 -4.07 -16.76
C PRO A 70 13.67 -3.80 -17.58
N PRO A 71 12.52 -3.53 -16.93
CA PRO A 71 11.28 -3.28 -17.64
C PRO A 71 11.41 -2.02 -18.52
N PRO A 72 10.72 -1.96 -19.67
CA PRO A 72 10.74 -0.79 -20.54
C PRO A 72 10.20 0.41 -19.77
N THR A 73 11.08 1.39 -19.53
CA THR A 73 10.69 2.61 -18.81
C THR A 73 9.91 3.52 -19.74
N THR A 74 8.84 4.12 -19.22
CA THR A 74 8.14 5.20 -19.92
C THR A 74 9.03 6.44 -19.89
N PRO A 75 9.39 7.03 -21.05
CA PRO A 75 10.21 8.22 -21.07
C PRO A 75 9.53 9.37 -20.30
N GLU A 76 10.32 10.15 -19.56
CA GLU A 76 9.81 11.21 -18.70
C GLU A 76 8.97 12.27 -19.45
N TRP A 77 9.33 12.58 -20.71
CA TRP A 77 8.54 13.49 -21.54
C TRP A 77 7.15 12.95 -21.87
N VAL A 78 6.98 11.63 -22.00
CA VAL A 78 5.68 10.99 -22.24
C VAL A 78 4.81 11.10 -20.99
N LYS A 79 5.40 10.88 -19.80
CA LYS A 79 4.69 11.07 -18.51
C LYS A 79 4.22 12.52 -18.37
N PHE A 80 5.09 13.48 -18.65
CA PHE A 80 4.76 14.90 -18.63
C PHE A 80 3.61 15.24 -19.61
N CYS A 81 3.67 14.78 -20.85
CA CYS A 81 2.59 15.00 -21.82
C CYS A 81 1.26 14.36 -21.39
N ARG A 82 1.27 13.19 -20.74
CA ARG A 82 0.03 12.59 -20.22
C ARG A 82 -0.66 13.48 -19.19
N GLN A 83 0.10 14.18 -18.36
CA GLN A 83 -0.46 15.12 -17.37
C GLN A 83 -1.06 16.36 -18.05
N LEU A 84 -0.49 16.83 -19.17
CA LEU A 84 -0.99 18.00 -19.91
C LEU A 84 -2.30 17.75 -20.69
N PHE A 85 -2.58 16.49 -21.03
CA PHE A 85 -3.74 16.10 -21.83
C PHE A 85 -4.71 15.18 -21.06
N GLY A 86 -4.70 15.24 -19.74
CA GLY A 86 -5.62 14.50 -18.88
C GLY A 86 -6.83 15.32 -18.44
N GLY A 87 -8.02 14.73 -18.47
CA GLY A 87 -9.22 15.29 -17.80
C GLY A 87 -9.57 16.73 -18.21
N PHE A 88 -9.68 17.63 -17.22
CA PHE A 88 -10.01 19.05 -17.42
C PHE A 88 -9.04 19.79 -18.33
N SER A 89 -7.77 19.38 -18.39
CA SER A 89 -6.78 20.04 -19.24
C SER A 89 -7.17 20.00 -20.72
N ILE A 90 -7.87 18.95 -21.18
CA ILE A 90 -8.39 18.91 -22.56
C ILE A 90 -9.46 19.99 -22.78
N LEU A 91 -10.37 20.18 -21.82
CA LEU A 91 -11.42 21.17 -21.93
C LEU A 91 -10.85 22.59 -21.91
N LEU A 92 -9.84 22.84 -21.06
CA LEU A 92 -9.10 24.10 -21.04
C LEU A 92 -8.28 24.33 -22.31
N TRP A 93 -7.68 23.30 -22.90
CA TRP A 93 -7.03 23.40 -24.21
C TRP A 93 -8.02 23.77 -25.30
N ILE A 94 -9.20 23.15 -25.32
CA ILE A 94 -10.28 23.49 -26.25
C ILE A 94 -10.70 24.94 -26.05
N GLY A 95 -10.92 25.38 -24.80
CA GLY A 95 -11.20 26.77 -24.47
C GLY A 95 -10.13 27.74 -24.96
N ALA A 96 -8.85 27.46 -24.70
CA ALA A 96 -7.73 28.28 -25.14
C ALA A 96 -7.63 28.38 -26.67
N VAL A 97 -7.80 27.26 -27.38
CA VAL A 97 -7.81 27.25 -28.86
C VAL A 97 -8.98 28.04 -29.41
N LEU A 98 -10.17 27.93 -28.80
CA LEU A 98 -11.34 28.70 -29.18
C LEU A 98 -11.16 30.20 -28.92
N CYS A 99 -10.50 30.60 -27.83
CA CYS A 99 -10.14 31.99 -27.56
C CYS A 99 -9.21 32.56 -28.64
N PHE A 100 -8.16 31.81 -29.03
CA PHE A 100 -7.27 32.23 -30.10
C PHE A 100 -7.98 32.33 -31.46
N LEU A 101 -8.92 31.42 -31.73
CA LEU A 101 -9.75 31.47 -32.93
C LEU A 101 -10.66 32.70 -32.92
N ALA A 102 -11.34 32.98 -31.82
CA ALA A 102 -12.20 34.15 -31.67
C ALA A 102 -11.42 35.46 -31.87
N TYR A 103 -10.24 35.56 -31.25
CA TYR A 103 -9.35 36.70 -31.43
C TYR A 103 -8.90 36.86 -32.89
N SER A 104 -8.52 35.75 -33.56
CA SER A 104 -8.11 35.78 -34.97
C SER A 104 -9.22 36.28 -35.89
N ILE A 105 -10.47 35.92 -35.61
CA ILE A 105 -11.64 36.41 -36.35
C ILE A 105 -11.87 37.89 -36.09
N GLN A 106 -11.78 38.34 -34.83
CA GLN A 106 -11.94 39.75 -34.47
C GLN A 106 -10.89 40.64 -35.14
N VAL A 107 -9.61 40.25 -35.10
CA VAL A 107 -8.51 40.96 -35.79
C VAL A 107 -8.75 41.05 -37.30
N ALA A 108 -9.41 40.07 -37.90
CA ALA A 108 -9.72 40.07 -39.32
C ALA A 108 -10.97 40.91 -39.68
N THR A 109 -11.82 41.26 -38.71
CA THR A 109 -13.15 41.86 -38.94
C THR A 109 -13.26 43.29 -38.39
N GLU A 110 -12.52 43.62 -37.33
CA GLU A 110 -12.58 44.90 -36.62
C GLU A 110 -11.21 45.62 -36.69
N ASP A 111 -11.22 46.95 -36.86
CA ASP A 111 -9.99 47.77 -36.96
C ASP A 111 -9.22 47.87 -35.62
N GLU A 112 -9.91 47.81 -34.47
CA GLU A 112 -9.32 47.85 -33.12
C GLU A 112 -9.83 46.70 -32.22
N PRO A 113 -9.30 45.47 -32.41
CA PRO A 113 -9.77 44.30 -31.69
C PRO A 113 -9.36 44.35 -30.20
N PRO A 114 -10.29 44.03 -29.27
CA PRO A 114 -9.95 43.91 -27.86
C PRO A 114 -9.00 42.73 -27.61
N ASN A 115 -7.95 42.96 -26.80
CA ASN A 115 -6.95 41.93 -26.49
C ASN A 115 -7.44 40.87 -25.49
N ASP A 116 -8.68 40.97 -25.01
CA ASP A 116 -9.24 40.15 -23.94
C ASP A 116 -9.21 38.65 -24.28
N ASN A 117 -9.60 38.29 -25.51
CA ASN A 117 -9.59 36.89 -25.97
C ASN A 117 -8.16 36.34 -26.14
N LEU A 118 -7.19 37.19 -26.53
CA LEU A 118 -5.79 36.80 -26.61
C LEU A 118 -5.22 36.52 -25.21
N TYR A 119 -5.41 37.45 -24.27
CA TYR A 119 -4.96 37.28 -22.89
C TYR A 119 -5.59 36.07 -22.23
N LEU A 120 -6.91 35.88 -22.40
CA LEU A 120 -7.62 34.73 -21.86
C LEU A 120 -7.05 33.40 -22.41
N GLY A 121 -6.85 33.31 -23.73
CA GLY A 121 -6.26 32.12 -24.35
C GLY A 121 -4.85 31.79 -23.82
N VAL A 122 -4.01 32.82 -23.65
CA VAL A 122 -2.66 32.66 -23.07
C VAL A 122 -2.73 32.22 -21.61
N VAL A 123 -3.62 32.82 -20.81
CA VAL A 123 -3.76 32.47 -19.39
C VAL A 123 -4.26 31.03 -19.24
N LEU A 124 -5.28 30.62 -19.99
CA LEU A 124 -5.78 29.23 -19.94
C LEU A 124 -4.69 28.21 -20.35
N ALA A 125 -3.91 28.51 -21.39
CA ALA A 125 -2.79 27.65 -21.79
C ALA A 125 -1.70 27.60 -20.69
N ALA A 126 -1.38 28.74 -20.07
CA ALA A 126 -0.42 28.82 -18.97
C ALA A 126 -0.89 28.03 -17.75
N VAL A 127 -2.18 28.10 -17.40
CA VAL A 127 -2.79 27.31 -16.33
C VAL A 127 -2.55 25.83 -16.59
N VAL A 128 -2.93 25.32 -17.77
CA VAL A 128 -2.73 23.90 -18.10
C VAL A 128 -1.26 23.47 -17.99
N ILE A 129 -0.32 24.30 -18.45
CA ILE A 129 1.10 24.01 -18.36
C ILE A 129 1.57 23.99 -16.90
N ILE A 130 1.19 24.97 -16.08
CA ILE A 130 1.56 25.06 -14.67
C ILE A 130 0.99 23.87 -13.89
N THR A 131 -0.29 23.53 -14.09
CA THR A 131 -0.92 22.38 -13.42
C THR A 131 -0.26 21.08 -13.85
N GLY A 132 0.05 20.91 -15.14
CA GLY A 132 0.77 19.75 -15.65
C GLY A 132 2.19 19.63 -15.08
N CYS A 133 2.91 20.74 -14.94
CA CYS A 133 4.23 20.78 -14.29
C CYS A 133 4.14 20.36 -12.83
N PHE A 134 3.17 20.92 -12.08
CA PHE A 134 2.97 20.58 -10.68
C PHE A 134 2.69 19.09 -10.49
N SER A 135 1.73 18.54 -11.24
CA SER A 135 1.39 17.10 -11.20
C SER A 135 2.59 16.22 -11.55
N TYR A 136 3.35 16.57 -12.61
CA TYR A 136 4.53 15.81 -13.02
C TYR A 136 5.66 15.86 -11.98
N PHE A 137 5.99 17.05 -11.45
CA PHE A 137 7.05 17.19 -10.43
C PHE A 137 6.75 16.33 -9.21
N GLN A 138 5.48 16.20 -8.86
CA GLN A 138 5.06 15.44 -7.71
C GLN A 138 5.21 13.93 -7.92
N GLU A 139 4.81 13.44 -9.10
CA GLU A 139 5.00 12.04 -9.50
C GLU A 139 6.51 11.70 -9.60
N ALA A 140 7.30 12.59 -10.20
CA ALA A 140 8.74 12.42 -10.37
C ALA A 140 9.52 12.37 -9.04
N LYS A 141 9.13 13.18 -8.05
CA LYS A 141 9.81 13.19 -6.74
C LYS A 141 9.69 11.86 -6.02
N SER A 142 8.52 11.22 -6.12
CA SER A 142 8.28 9.91 -5.53
C SER A 142 9.12 8.82 -6.20
N SER A 143 9.20 8.84 -7.53
CA SER A 143 10.00 7.87 -8.30
C SER A 143 11.51 7.97 -7.99
N ARG A 144 12.05 9.17 -7.74
CA ARG A 144 13.50 9.39 -7.48
C ARG A 144 14.00 8.79 -6.16
N ILE A 145 13.16 8.75 -5.12
CA ILE A 145 13.53 8.12 -3.84
C ILE A 145 13.79 6.61 -4.03
N MET A 146 13.19 6.00 -5.06
CA MET A 146 13.35 4.58 -5.34
C MET A 146 14.63 4.24 -6.10
N ASP A 147 15.08 5.13 -7.00
CA ASP A 147 16.33 4.90 -7.73
C ASP A 147 17.57 4.96 -6.84
N SER A 148 17.51 5.62 -5.67
CA SER A 148 18.59 5.57 -4.67
C SER A 148 18.79 4.18 -4.05
N PHE A 149 17.78 3.30 -4.07
CA PHE A 149 17.90 1.93 -3.55
C PHE A 149 18.49 0.94 -4.56
N LYS A 150 18.47 1.24 -5.88
CA LYS A 150 18.98 0.33 -6.94
C LYS A 150 20.51 0.19 -6.99
N LYS A 151 21.26 1.02 -6.23
CA LYS A 151 22.73 1.01 -6.23
C LYS A 151 23.27 0.09 -5.13
N MET A 152 23.21 -1.22 -5.32
CA MET A 152 23.92 -2.17 -4.45
C MET A 152 24.56 -3.33 -5.21
N VAL A 153 25.47 -3.97 -4.49
CA VAL A 153 26.76 -4.56 -4.87
C VAL A 153 26.72 -5.56 -6.05
N PRO A 154 27.65 -5.47 -7.03
CA PRO A 154 27.79 -6.48 -8.08
C PRO A 154 28.14 -7.84 -7.48
N GLN A 155 27.40 -8.88 -7.85
CA GLN A 155 27.55 -10.23 -7.31
C GLN A 155 28.55 -11.05 -8.14
N GLN A 156 29.40 -11.81 -7.45
CA GLN A 156 30.32 -12.77 -8.07
C GLN A 156 29.81 -14.19 -7.85
N ALA A 157 30.12 -15.08 -8.79
CA ALA A 157 29.81 -16.50 -8.76
C ALA A 157 31.10 -17.33 -8.89
N MET A 158 31.18 -18.46 -8.20
CA MET A 158 32.28 -19.43 -8.34
C MET A 158 31.86 -20.51 -9.35
N VAL A 159 32.47 -20.50 -10.54
CA VAL A 159 32.22 -21.48 -11.59
C VAL A 159 33.42 -22.38 -11.81
N ILE A 160 33.18 -23.59 -12.31
CA ILE A 160 34.18 -24.55 -12.73
C ILE A 160 34.12 -24.63 -14.26
N ARG A 161 35.19 -24.19 -14.93
CA ARG A 161 35.35 -24.26 -16.38
C ARG A 161 36.73 -24.83 -16.69
N GLU A 162 36.81 -25.74 -17.66
CA GLU A 162 38.04 -26.46 -18.03
C GLU A 162 38.76 -27.15 -16.85
N GLY A 163 38.03 -27.48 -15.78
CA GLY A 163 38.55 -28.10 -14.55
C GLY A 163 39.10 -27.12 -13.52
N GLU A 164 39.07 -25.81 -13.77
CA GLU A 164 39.56 -24.77 -12.85
C GLU A 164 38.42 -24.01 -12.19
N LYS A 165 38.56 -23.71 -10.89
CA LYS A 165 37.61 -22.87 -10.13
C LYS A 165 37.96 -21.40 -10.37
N MET A 166 36.98 -20.62 -10.85
CA MET A 166 37.16 -19.20 -11.12
C MET A 166 36.01 -18.37 -10.57
N HIS A 167 36.34 -17.20 -10.01
CA HIS A 167 35.36 -16.18 -9.64
C HIS A 167 35.06 -15.30 -10.84
N ILE A 168 33.81 -15.31 -11.29
CA ILE A 168 33.33 -14.47 -12.40
C ILE A 168 32.17 -13.60 -11.93
N ASN A 169 31.88 -12.53 -12.67
CA ASN A 169 30.64 -11.79 -12.46
C ASN A 169 29.44 -12.71 -12.73
N ALA A 170 28.42 -12.67 -11.86
CA ALA A 170 27.22 -13.49 -11.99
C ALA A 170 26.51 -13.30 -13.35
N GLU A 171 26.64 -12.12 -13.98
CA GLU A 171 26.10 -11.83 -15.32
C GLU A 171 26.73 -12.70 -16.43
N LEU A 172 27.94 -13.23 -16.21
CA LEU A 172 28.69 -14.06 -17.18
C LEU A 172 28.43 -15.56 -17.01
N VAL A 173 27.60 -15.96 -16.05
CA VAL A 173 27.16 -17.35 -15.85
C VAL A 173 26.20 -17.74 -16.97
N VAL A 174 26.35 -18.93 -17.54
CA VAL A 174 25.53 -19.41 -18.67
C VAL A 174 24.90 -20.76 -18.38
N GLN A 175 23.88 -21.12 -19.17
CA GLN A 175 23.24 -22.43 -19.06
C GLN A 175 24.25 -23.55 -19.35
N GLY A 176 24.26 -24.56 -18.47
CA GLY A 176 25.22 -25.67 -18.52
C GLY A 176 26.51 -25.44 -17.74
N ASP A 177 26.79 -24.25 -17.20
CA ASP A 177 27.96 -24.06 -16.32
C ASP A 177 27.87 -24.94 -15.07
N LEU A 178 29.02 -25.41 -14.59
CA LEU A 178 29.15 -26.08 -13.30
C LEU A 178 29.49 -25.03 -12.23
N VAL A 179 28.63 -24.87 -11.24
CA VAL A 179 28.73 -23.86 -10.17
C VAL A 179 29.03 -24.53 -8.85
N GLU A 180 29.97 -23.97 -8.09
CA GLU A 180 30.23 -24.34 -6.69
C GLU A 180 29.60 -23.29 -5.76
N ILE A 181 28.91 -23.76 -4.73
CA ILE A 181 28.20 -22.93 -3.75
C ILE A 181 28.68 -23.29 -2.36
N LYS A 182 28.94 -22.28 -1.52
CA LYS A 182 29.32 -22.44 -0.12
C LYS A 182 28.36 -21.68 0.79
N GLY A 183 28.29 -22.09 2.05
CA GLY A 183 27.57 -21.34 3.09
C GLY A 183 28.00 -19.87 3.12
N GLY A 184 27.03 -18.97 2.98
CA GLY A 184 27.20 -17.53 2.84
C GLY A 184 27.00 -17.01 1.40
N ASP A 185 27.14 -17.87 0.38
CA ASP A 185 27.00 -17.46 -1.01
C ASP A 185 25.52 -17.35 -1.42
N ARG A 186 25.23 -16.39 -2.30
CA ARG A 186 23.94 -16.31 -2.99
C ARG A 186 23.96 -17.18 -4.24
N ILE A 187 22.88 -17.90 -4.50
CA ILE A 187 22.77 -18.78 -5.66
C ILE A 187 22.67 -17.91 -6.94
N PRO A 188 23.62 -18.05 -7.89
CA PRO A 188 23.76 -17.11 -9.01
C PRO A 188 22.76 -17.33 -10.16
N ALA A 189 22.16 -18.51 -10.27
CA ALA A 189 21.21 -18.90 -11.32
C ALA A 189 20.37 -20.09 -10.82
N ASP A 190 19.38 -20.58 -11.56
CA ASP A 190 18.72 -21.83 -11.18
C ASP A 190 19.65 -23.01 -11.49
N LEU A 191 19.91 -23.87 -10.49
CA LEU A 191 20.88 -24.95 -10.56
C LEU A 191 20.23 -26.30 -10.26
N ARG A 192 20.66 -27.34 -10.97
CA ARG A 192 20.40 -28.74 -10.64
C ARG A 192 21.58 -29.31 -9.85
N VAL A 193 21.35 -29.66 -8.59
CA VAL A 193 22.37 -30.16 -7.65
C VAL A 193 22.87 -31.54 -8.07
N ILE A 194 24.17 -31.69 -8.29
CA ILE A 194 24.79 -32.97 -8.67
C ILE A 194 25.56 -33.61 -7.50
N SER A 195 26.05 -32.80 -6.58
CA SER A 195 26.67 -33.25 -5.33
C SER A 195 26.42 -32.22 -4.23
N SER A 196 26.21 -32.68 -3.00
CA SER A 196 26.09 -31.81 -1.84
C SER A 196 26.71 -32.45 -0.60
N SER A 197 27.25 -31.61 0.28
CA SER A 197 27.76 -31.98 1.59
C SER A 197 27.17 -31.03 2.63
N GLY A 198 26.15 -31.51 3.36
CA GLY A 198 25.45 -30.74 4.39
C GLY A 198 24.81 -29.43 3.89
N CYS A 199 24.55 -29.29 2.57
CA CYS A 199 24.07 -28.04 2.00
C CYS A 199 22.63 -27.75 2.41
N LYS A 200 22.40 -26.54 2.94
CA LYS A 200 21.05 -25.99 3.16
C LYS A 200 20.93 -24.61 2.53
N VAL A 201 19.78 -24.33 1.95
CA VAL A 201 19.48 -23.05 1.31
C VAL A 201 18.26 -22.40 1.95
N ASP A 202 18.28 -21.09 2.06
CA ASP A 202 17.14 -20.28 2.48
C ASP A 202 16.30 -19.91 1.25
N ASN A 203 15.11 -20.50 1.15
CA ASN A 203 14.16 -20.28 0.06
C ASN A 203 13.13 -19.18 0.37
N SER A 204 13.32 -18.38 1.43
CA SER A 204 12.39 -17.33 1.87
C SER A 204 11.93 -16.40 0.75
N SER A 205 12.81 -16.07 -0.20
CA SER A 205 12.46 -15.24 -1.36
C SER A 205 11.38 -15.86 -2.27
N LEU A 206 11.28 -17.19 -2.36
CA LEU A 206 10.31 -17.89 -3.21
C LEU A 206 9.11 -18.41 -2.42
N THR A 207 9.34 -18.97 -1.24
CA THR A 207 8.30 -19.64 -0.44
C THR A 207 7.73 -18.74 0.64
N GLY A 208 8.45 -17.67 1.03
CA GLY A 208 8.16 -16.90 2.24
C GLY A 208 8.57 -17.62 3.52
N GLU A 209 9.34 -18.71 3.44
CA GLU A 209 9.81 -19.45 4.62
C GLU A 209 11.33 -19.32 4.81
N SER A 210 11.75 -18.85 5.98
CA SER A 210 13.18 -18.70 6.33
C SER A 210 13.80 -19.97 6.92
N GLU A 211 13.06 -21.08 7.01
CA GLU A 211 13.63 -22.35 7.45
C GLU A 211 14.60 -22.90 6.40
N PRO A 212 15.89 -23.13 6.73
CA PRO A 212 16.86 -23.63 5.77
C PRO A 212 16.48 -25.01 5.24
N GLN A 213 16.28 -25.11 3.93
CA GLN A 213 15.89 -26.35 3.28
C GLN A 213 17.11 -27.13 2.79
N THR A 214 17.17 -28.41 3.16
CA THR A 214 18.29 -29.29 2.77
C THR A 214 18.32 -29.54 1.27
N ARG A 215 19.52 -29.54 0.68
CA ARG A 215 19.76 -29.82 -0.74
C ARG A 215 20.52 -31.13 -0.93
N SER A 216 20.02 -31.99 -1.81
CA SER A 216 20.57 -33.31 -2.14
C SER A 216 20.52 -33.57 -3.63
N PRO A 217 21.42 -34.39 -4.21
CA PRO A 217 21.36 -34.70 -5.64
C PRO A 217 20.15 -35.57 -6.05
N GLU A 218 19.56 -36.27 -5.09
CA GLU A 218 18.40 -37.17 -5.29
C GLU A 218 17.10 -36.41 -5.55
N PHE A 219 16.32 -36.90 -6.52
CA PHE A 219 14.96 -36.42 -6.78
C PHE A 219 14.02 -36.85 -5.66
N THR A 220 13.33 -35.89 -5.03
CA THR A 220 12.46 -36.18 -3.88
C THR A 220 10.99 -35.83 -4.11
N HIS A 221 10.67 -34.94 -5.05
CA HIS A 221 9.30 -34.48 -5.25
C HIS A 221 9.05 -34.05 -6.71
N ASP A 222 7.83 -34.26 -7.20
CA ASP A 222 7.45 -33.89 -8.56
C ASP A 222 7.45 -32.37 -8.79
N ASN A 223 7.00 -31.59 -7.80
CA ASN A 223 7.03 -30.14 -7.84
C ASN A 223 8.50 -29.66 -7.75
N PRO A 224 9.02 -28.92 -8.76
CA PRO A 224 10.39 -28.43 -8.73
C PRO A 224 10.66 -27.50 -7.52
N LEU A 225 9.66 -26.78 -7.02
CA LEU A 225 9.83 -25.87 -5.87
C LEU A 225 10.10 -26.61 -4.56
N GLU A 226 9.67 -27.88 -4.46
CA GLU A 226 9.75 -28.69 -3.24
C GLU A 226 10.85 -29.74 -3.28
N THR A 227 11.31 -30.13 -4.47
CA THR A 227 12.39 -31.11 -4.59
C THR A 227 13.69 -30.57 -3.99
N ARG A 228 14.49 -31.45 -3.39
CA ARG A 228 15.77 -31.09 -2.75
C ARG A 228 16.92 -30.87 -3.74
N ASN A 229 16.69 -31.20 -5.00
CA ASN A 229 17.74 -31.34 -5.99
C ASN A 229 17.84 -30.17 -6.97
N ILE A 230 17.13 -29.08 -6.67
CA ILE A 230 17.23 -27.77 -7.32
C ILE A 230 17.66 -26.71 -6.28
N CYS A 231 18.48 -25.76 -6.71
CA CYS A 231 18.71 -24.47 -6.05
C CYS A 231 18.21 -23.35 -6.97
N PHE A 232 17.66 -22.28 -6.41
CA PHE A 232 17.01 -21.23 -7.17
C PHE A 232 17.82 -19.94 -7.18
N PHE A 233 17.77 -19.20 -8.29
CA PHE A 233 18.29 -17.85 -8.37
C PHE A 233 17.75 -17.00 -7.21
N SER A 234 18.59 -16.10 -6.68
CA SER A 234 18.26 -15.18 -5.58
C SER A 234 18.16 -15.80 -4.18
N THR A 235 18.18 -17.12 -4.00
CA THR A 235 18.25 -17.74 -2.67
C THR A 235 19.67 -17.74 -2.10
N ASN A 236 19.82 -18.00 -0.81
CA ASN A 236 21.13 -17.99 -0.15
C ASN A 236 21.48 -19.38 0.38
N CYS A 237 22.72 -19.82 0.20
CA CYS A 237 23.24 -21.00 0.88
C CYS A 237 23.54 -20.62 2.32
N VAL A 238 22.88 -21.26 3.28
CA VAL A 238 23.04 -20.97 4.71
C VAL A 238 24.26 -21.70 5.26
N GLU A 239 24.41 -22.97 4.90
CA GLU A 239 25.50 -23.82 5.35
C GLU A 239 25.80 -24.94 4.35
N GLY A 240 26.95 -25.60 4.55
CA GLY A 240 27.43 -26.69 3.71
C GLY A 240 28.00 -26.23 2.37
N THR A 241 28.20 -27.20 1.48
CA THR A 241 28.71 -26.97 0.12
C THR A 241 27.94 -27.82 -0.88
N ALA A 242 27.75 -27.29 -2.09
CA ALA A 242 27.11 -28.02 -3.18
C ALA A 242 27.71 -27.66 -4.55
N HIS A 243 27.63 -28.62 -5.47
CA HIS A 243 27.90 -28.40 -6.89
C HIS A 243 26.61 -28.60 -7.68
N GLY A 244 26.37 -27.73 -8.65
CA GLY A 244 25.19 -27.82 -9.48
C GLY A 244 25.40 -27.29 -10.88
N ILE A 245 24.63 -27.83 -11.83
CA ILE A 245 24.64 -27.40 -13.23
C ILE A 245 23.57 -26.34 -13.43
N VAL A 246 23.91 -25.24 -14.10
CA VAL A 246 22.95 -24.18 -14.41
C VAL A 246 21.90 -24.67 -15.40
N ILE A 247 20.64 -24.68 -15.00
CA ILE A 247 19.50 -25.09 -15.83
C ILE A 247 18.74 -23.89 -16.43
N ALA A 248 18.73 -22.74 -15.76
CA ALA A 248 18.14 -21.51 -16.27
C ALA A 248 18.90 -20.26 -15.82
N THR A 249 18.92 -19.23 -16.68
CA THR A 249 19.62 -17.95 -16.46
C THR A 249 18.70 -16.76 -16.74
N GLY A 250 18.94 -15.64 -16.06
CA GLY A 250 18.21 -14.37 -16.25
C GLY A 250 16.70 -14.51 -16.08
N ASP A 251 15.94 -13.93 -17.02
CA ASP A 251 14.47 -13.94 -17.01
C ASP A 251 13.85 -15.36 -17.09
N ARG A 252 14.60 -16.37 -17.54
CA ARG A 252 14.12 -17.77 -17.63
C ARG A 252 14.13 -18.49 -16.28
N THR A 253 14.83 -17.96 -15.28
CA THR A 253 14.80 -18.51 -13.92
C THR A 253 13.40 -18.42 -13.32
N VAL A 254 13.11 -19.21 -12.29
CA VAL A 254 11.83 -19.13 -11.56
C VAL A 254 11.57 -17.70 -11.07
N MET A 255 12.58 -17.08 -10.46
CA MET A 255 12.50 -15.71 -9.96
C MET A 255 12.43 -14.67 -11.08
N GLY A 256 13.13 -14.90 -12.20
CA GLY A 256 13.04 -14.05 -13.38
C GLY A 256 11.65 -14.04 -14.01
N ARG A 257 10.98 -15.20 -14.04
CA ARG A 257 9.58 -15.30 -14.49
C ARG A 257 8.64 -14.55 -13.55
N ILE A 258 8.83 -14.64 -12.24
CA ILE A 258 8.02 -13.92 -11.24
C ILE A 258 8.23 -12.40 -11.38
N ALA A 259 9.48 -11.95 -11.52
CA ALA A 259 9.81 -10.54 -11.72
C ALA A 259 9.24 -9.99 -13.04
N THR A 260 9.29 -10.79 -14.11
CA THR A 260 8.69 -10.46 -15.41
C THR A 260 7.18 -10.36 -15.29
N LEU A 261 6.52 -11.32 -14.65
CA LEU A 261 5.07 -11.30 -14.39
C LEU A 261 4.69 -10.04 -13.60
N ALA A 262 5.40 -9.74 -12.50
CA ALA A 262 5.16 -8.54 -11.70
C ALA A 262 5.35 -7.26 -12.53
N SER A 263 6.31 -7.21 -13.45
CA SER A 263 6.57 -6.02 -14.27
C SER A 263 5.58 -5.85 -15.43
N GLU A 264 5.09 -6.94 -16.01
CA GLU A 264 4.16 -6.92 -17.14
C GLU A 264 2.69 -6.77 -16.76
N LEU A 265 2.34 -6.98 -15.48
CA LEU A 265 0.99 -6.78 -14.98
C LEU A 265 0.53 -5.33 -15.14
N GLU A 266 -0.62 -5.14 -15.78
CA GLU A 266 -1.23 -3.82 -15.92
C GLU A 266 -1.69 -3.29 -14.56
N VAL A 267 -1.22 -2.08 -14.22
CA VAL A 267 -1.69 -1.34 -13.06
C VAL A 267 -3.14 -0.92 -13.30
N ARG A 268 -4.04 -1.35 -12.42
CA ARG A 268 -5.45 -0.96 -12.47
C ARG A 268 -5.59 0.51 -12.09
N ARG A 269 -6.61 1.19 -12.62
CA ARG A 269 -6.95 2.56 -12.18
C ARG A 269 -7.34 2.53 -10.70
N THR A 270 -6.80 3.46 -9.92
CA THR A 270 -7.10 3.59 -8.48
C THR A 270 -8.55 4.05 -8.27
N PRO A 271 -9.16 3.76 -7.10
CA PRO A 271 -10.52 4.21 -6.79
C PRO A 271 -10.68 5.72 -6.92
N ILE A 272 -9.76 6.52 -6.38
CA ILE A 272 -9.82 7.98 -6.48
C ILE A 272 -9.75 8.48 -7.92
N ASN A 273 -8.94 7.85 -8.79
CA ASN A 273 -8.85 8.24 -10.19
C ASN A 273 -10.17 7.99 -10.93
N ILE A 274 -10.83 6.85 -10.66
CA ILE A 274 -12.16 6.54 -11.19
C ILE A 274 -13.20 7.57 -10.71
N GLU A 275 -13.11 8.01 -9.46
CA GLU A 275 -14.00 9.04 -8.90
C GLU A 275 -13.75 10.42 -9.54
N ILE A 276 -12.49 10.79 -9.78
CA ILE A 276 -12.12 12.04 -10.47
C ILE A 276 -12.64 12.02 -11.91
N GLU A 277 -12.49 10.91 -12.63
CA GLU A 277 -13.01 10.77 -14.00
C GLU A 277 -14.54 10.85 -14.05
N HIS A 278 -15.23 10.19 -13.11
CA HIS A 278 -16.70 10.30 -12.99
C HIS A 278 -17.14 11.74 -12.75
N PHE A 279 -16.46 12.44 -11.85
CA PHE A 279 -16.69 13.84 -11.56
C PHE A 279 -16.47 14.74 -12.81
N ILE A 280 -15.35 14.55 -13.52
CA ILE A 280 -15.05 15.28 -14.77
C ILE A 280 -16.17 15.10 -15.79
N HIS A 281 -16.69 13.89 -15.96
CA HIS A 281 -17.79 13.62 -16.90
C HIS A 281 -19.07 14.37 -16.53
N ILE A 282 -19.42 14.46 -15.24
CA ILE A 282 -20.60 15.20 -14.78
C ILE A 282 -20.44 16.69 -15.11
N ILE A 283 -19.33 17.31 -14.69
CA ILE A 283 -19.10 18.74 -14.91
C ILE A 283 -19.01 19.07 -16.40
N THR A 284 -18.29 18.26 -17.18
CA THR A 284 -18.22 18.43 -18.63
C THR A 284 -19.60 18.32 -19.27
N GLY A 285 -20.43 17.37 -18.81
CA GLY A 285 -21.81 17.22 -19.27
C GLY A 285 -22.65 18.47 -19.03
N VAL A 286 -22.59 19.05 -17.82
CA VAL A 286 -23.30 20.29 -17.47
C VAL A 286 -22.75 21.48 -18.26
N ALA A 287 -21.43 21.62 -18.35
CA ALA A 287 -20.76 22.70 -19.09
C ALA A 287 -21.16 22.73 -20.57
N VAL A 288 -21.11 21.57 -21.23
CA VAL A 288 -21.50 21.44 -22.65
C VAL A 288 -23.01 21.64 -22.82
N PHE A 289 -23.83 21.11 -21.92
CA PHE A 289 -25.28 21.30 -21.97
C PHE A 289 -25.67 22.78 -21.88
N LEU A 290 -25.15 23.51 -20.89
CA LEU A 290 -25.41 24.93 -20.73
C LEU A 290 -24.83 25.73 -21.89
N GLY A 291 -23.57 25.46 -22.27
CA GLY A 291 -22.90 26.15 -23.38
C GLY A 291 -23.68 26.04 -24.69
N VAL A 292 -24.05 24.82 -25.11
CA VAL A 292 -24.78 24.61 -26.37
C VAL A 292 -26.20 25.18 -26.31
N THR A 293 -26.89 25.02 -25.17
CA THR A 293 -28.25 25.55 -25.01
C THR A 293 -28.27 27.07 -25.14
N PHE A 294 -27.35 27.76 -24.47
CA PHE A 294 -27.25 29.22 -24.53
C PHE A 294 -26.66 29.73 -25.84
N PHE A 295 -25.80 28.94 -26.51
CA PHE A 295 -25.37 29.23 -27.88
C PHE A 295 -26.58 29.27 -28.83
N ILE A 296 -27.42 28.23 -28.82
CA ILE A 296 -28.64 28.19 -29.66
C ILE A 296 -29.60 29.33 -29.27
N LEU A 297 -29.79 29.56 -27.97
CA LEU A 297 -30.64 30.65 -27.48
C LEU A 297 -30.12 32.02 -27.95
N SER A 298 -28.81 32.25 -27.93
CA SER A 298 -28.22 33.51 -28.41
C SER A 298 -28.48 33.73 -29.90
N LEU A 299 -28.37 32.69 -30.73
CA LEU A 299 -28.73 32.81 -32.15
C LEU A 299 -30.22 33.12 -32.36
N ILE A 300 -31.10 32.54 -31.53
CA ILE A 300 -32.56 32.83 -31.56
C ILE A 300 -32.85 34.28 -31.16
N LEU A 301 -32.11 34.81 -30.18
CA LEU A 301 -32.25 36.20 -29.72
C LEU A 301 -31.65 37.24 -30.68
N GLY A 302 -31.04 36.80 -31.79
CA GLY A 302 -30.55 37.68 -32.86
C GLY A 302 -29.08 38.10 -32.72
N TYR A 303 -28.31 37.45 -31.85
CA TYR A 303 -26.86 37.68 -31.76
C TYR A 303 -26.13 37.15 -32.99
N THR A 304 -24.99 37.75 -33.32
CA THR A 304 -24.14 37.29 -34.41
C THR A 304 -23.48 35.94 -34.06
N TRP A 305 -23.06 35.20 -35.09
CA TRP A 305 -22.33 33.94 -34.89
C TRP A 305 -21.06 34.11 -34.06
N LEU A 306 -20.36 35.25 -34.21
CA LEU A 306 -19.14 35.54 -33.47
C LEU A 306 -19.44 35.74 -31.97
N GLU A 307 -20.44 36.56 -31.65
CA GLU A 307 -20.87 36.78 -30.27
C GLU A 307 -21.37 35.48 -29.62
N ALA A 308 -22.15 34.69 -30.34
CA ALA A 308 -22.63 33.40 -29.87
C ALA A 308 -21.46 32.46 -29.50
N VAL A 309 -20.41 32.41 -30.33
CA VAL A 309 -19.20 31.61 -30.04
C VAL A 309 -18.44 32.16 -28.82
N ILE A 310 -18.34 33.48 -28.67
CA ILE A 310 -17.70 34.09 -27.49
C ILE A 310 -18.47 33.74 -26.21
N PHE A 311 -19.80 33.77 -26.24
CA PHE A 311 -20.64 33.38 -25.10
C PHE A 311 -20.48 31.89 -24.78
N LEU A 312 -20.43 31.03 -25.81
CA LEU A 312 -20.18 29.61 -25.61
C LEU A 312 -18.85 29.38 -24.88
N ILE A 313 -17.79 30.09 -25.27
CA ILE A 313 -16.48 30.01 -24.60
C ILE A 313 -16.58 30.49 -23.16
N GLY A 314 -17.19 31.65 -22.92
CA GLY A 314 -17.35 32.22 -21.57
C GLY A 314 -18.12 31.28 -20.63
N ILE A 315 -19.20 30.66 -21.12
CA ILE A 315 -20.00 29.70 -20.34
C ILE A 315 -19.21 28.42 -20.07
N ILE A 316 -18.45 27.89 -21.04
CA ILE A 316 -17.62 26.71 -20.82
C ILE A 316 -16.56 27.01 -19.76
N VAL A 317 -15.82 28.12 -19.90
CA VAL A 317 -14.77 28.53 -18.95
C VAL A 317 -15.36 28.70 -17.55
N ALA A 318 -16.46 29.44 -17.39
CA ALA A 318 -17.12 29.63 -16.09
C ALA A 318 -17.66 28.32 -15.44
N ASN A 319 -17.79 27.22 -16.20
CA ASN A 319 -18.18 25.93 -15.65
C ASN A 319 -17.00 25.06 -15.24
N VAL A 320 -15.78 25.33 -15.71
CA VAL A 320 -14.62 24.49 -15.39
C VAL A 320 -13.96 25.03 -14.14
N PRO A 321 -13.91 24.26 -13.03
CA PRO A 321 -13.24 24.73 -11.83
C PRO A 321 -11.70 24.58 -11.98
N GLU A 322 -11.02 25.60 -12.49
CA GLU A 322 -9.59 25.47 -12.90
C GLU A 322 -8.66 25.20 -11.71
N GLY A 323 -8.97 25.75 -10.53
CA GLY A 323 -8.19 25.54 -9.30
C GLY A 323 -8.37 24.16 -8.66
N LEU A 324 -9.40 23.41 -9.04
CA LEU A 324 -9.79 22.21 -8.29
C LEU A 324 -8.80 21.06 -8.43
N LEU A 325 -8.25 20.81 -9.62
CA LEU A 325 -7.28 19.73 -9.83
C LEU A 325 -6.00 19.94 -9.00
N ALA A 326 -5.53 21.19 -8.97
CA ALA A 326 -4.39 21.58 -8.14
C ALA A 326 -4.72 21.40 -6.65
N THR A 327 -5.91 21.81 -6.23
CA THR A 327 -6.39 21.64 -4.85
C THR A 327 -6.43 20.18 -4.43
N VAL A 328 -7.08 19.29 -5.21
CA VAL A 328 -7.14 17.84 -4.93
C VAL A 328 -5.73 17.27 -4.77
N THR A 329 -4.82 17.65 -5.68
CA THR A 329 -3.43 17.18 -5.64
C THR A 329 -2.71 17.64 -4.37
N VAL A 330 -2.84 18.92 -3.99
CA VAL A 330 -2.27 19.45 -2.75
C VAL A 330 -2.87 18.75 -1.52
N CYS A 331 -4.19 18.55 -1.47
CA CYS A 331 -4.88 17.84 -0.40
C CYS A 331 -4.34 16.41 -0.18
N LEU A 332 -4.12 15.66 -1.28
CA LEU A 332 -3.49 14.34 -1.24
C LEU A 332 -2.04 14.42 -0.77
N THR A 333 -1.28 15.42 -1.24
CA THR A 333 0.11 15.68 -0.81
C THR A 333 0.23 15.88 0.68
N LEU A 334 -0.67 16.68 1.26
CA LEU A 334 -0.65 17.01 2.68
C LEU A 334 -0.93 15.77 3.52
N THR A 335 -1.82 14.89 3.04
CA THR A 335 -2.14 13.63 3.70
C THR A 335 -0.98 12.63 3.58
N ALA A 336 -0.38 12.51 2.39
CA ALA A 336 0.84 11.71 2.20
C ALA A 336 1.99 12.16 3.12
N LYS A 337 2.18 13.48 3.30
CA LYS A 337 3.16 14.01 4.26
C LYS A 337 2.82 13.68 5.72
N ARG A 338 1.53 13.65 6.09
CA ARG A 338 1.10 13.23 7.44
C ARG A 338 1.39 11.76 7.68
N MET A 339 1.12 10.90 6.70
CA MET A 339 1.45 9.47 6.75
C MET A 339 2.97 9.24 6.84
N ALA A 340 3.76 9.97 6.04
CA ALA A 340 5.22 9.84 6.06
C ALA A 340 5.83 10.21 7.43
N LYS A 341 5.24 11.17 8.16
CA LYS A 341 5.64 11.49 9.55
C LYS A 341 5.39 10.35 10.54
N LYS A 342 4.50 9.42 10.19
CA LYS A 342 4.18 8.20 10.95
C LYS A 342 4.83 6.97 10.28
N ASN A 343 5.99 7.14 9.65
CA ASN A 343 6.77 6.08 8.97
C ASN A 343 6.04 5.32 7.85
N CYS A 344 4.91 5.82 7.37
CA CYS A 344 4.16 5.25 6.25
C CYS A 344 4.46 6.06 4.98
N LEU A 345 5.40 5.58 4.15
CA LEU A 345 5.83 6.25 2.92
C LEU A 345 4.93 5.85 1.76
N VAL A 346 4.34 6.83 1.08
CA VAL A 346 3.48 6.60 -0.07
C VAL A 346 4.21 6.93 -1.37
N LYS A 347 4.27 5.97 -2.29
CA LYS A 347 4.86 6.14 -3.62
C LYS A 347 3.87 6.80 -4.58
N ASN A 348 2.63 6.32 -4.61
CA ASN A 348 1.59 6.87 -5.47
C ASN A 348 0.59 7.66 -4.63
N LEU A 349 0.44 8.97 -4.87
CA LEU A 349 -0.40 9.85 -4.03
C LEU A 349 -1.86 9.37 -3.95
N GLU A 350 -2.35 8.79 -5.04
CA GLU A 350 -3.68 8.22 -5.13
C GLU A 350 -3.88 7.01 -4.18
N ALA A 351 -2.79 6.32 -3.81
CA ALA A 351 -2.81 5.20 -2.88
C ALA A 351 -3.19 5.63 -1.44
N VAL A 352 -3.00 6.91 -1.09
CA VAL A 352 -3.43 7.45 0.21
C VAL A 352 -4.92 7.23 0.46
N GLU A 353 -5.76 7.49 -0.55
CA GLU A 353 -7.22 7.31 -0.44
C GLU A 353 -7.62 5.83 -0.60
N THR A 354 -6.90 5.09 -1.44
CA THR A 354 -7.23 3.71 -1.78
C THR A 354 -7.31 2.82 -0.53
N LEU A 355 -6.42 3.05 0.44
CA LEU A 355 -6.43 2.33 1.70
C LEU A 355 -7.71 2.61 2.53
N GLY A 356 -8.23 3.84 2.49
CA GLY A 356 -9.50 4.20 3.13
C GLY A 356 -10.73 3.52 2.50
N SER A 357 -10.64 3.22 1.20
CA SER A 357 -11.66 2.55 0.40
C SER A 357 -11.52 1.02 0.38
N THR A 358 -10.49 0.48 1.03
CA THR A 358 -10.20 -0.94 1.05
C THR A 358 -11.28 -1.71 1.82
N SER A 359 -11.79 -2.76 1.19
CA SER A 359 -12.77 -3.68 1.78
C SER A 359 -12.19 -5.05 2.11
N THR A 360 -11.03 -5.40 1.52
CA THR A 360 -10.36 -6.66 1.76
C THR A 360 -8.85 -6.47 1.83
N ILE A 361 -8.21 -7.03 2.87
CA ILE A 361 -6.75 -7.09 3.01
C ILE A 361 -6.34 -8.55 2.81
N CYS A 362 -5.46 -8.80 1.83
CA CYS A 362 -4.75 -10.05 1.67
C CYS A 362 -3.35 -9.88 2.25
N SER A 363 -3.06 -10.53 3.37
CA SER A 363 -1.76 -10.41 4.04
C SER A 363 -0.94 -11.68 3.90
N ASP A 364 0.34 -11.52 3.58
CA ASP A 364 1.31 -12.57 3.85
C ASP A 364 1.48 -12.77 5.37
N LYS A 365 1.95 -13.96 5.75
CA LYS A 365 2.22 -14.32 7.14
C LYS A 365 3.64 -13.94 7.54
N THR A 366 4.65 -14.49 6.86
CA THR A 366 6.04 -14.41 7.32
C THR A 366 6.57 -13.00 7.10
N GLY A 367 7.20 -12.39 8.10
CA GLY A 367 7.82 -11.06 7.97
C GLY A 367 6.85 -9.88 7.81
N THR A 368 5.59 -10.16 7.49
CA THR A 368 4.49 -9.19 7.44
C THR A 368 3.67 -9.22 8.74
N LEU A 369 2.96 -10.32 9.03
CA LEU A 369 2.22 -10.49 10.28
C LEU A 369 3.14 -10.96 11.42
N THR A 370 4.10 -11.80 11.10
CA THR A 370 5.11 -12.31 12.04
C THR A 370 6.43 -11.55 11.92
N GLN A 371 7.31 -11.77 12.88
CA GLN A 371 8.60 -11.09 12.97
C GLN A 371 9.66 -11.67 12.00
N ASN A 372 9.35 -12.77 11.31
CA ASN A 372 10.28 -13.59 10.53
C ASN A 372 11.51 -14.00 11.36
N ARG A 373 11.27 -14.37 12.63
CA ARG A 373 12.33 -14.74 13.56
C ARG A 373 11.83 -15.82 14.51
N MET A 374 12.43 -17.00 14.41
CA MET A 374 12.19 -18.08 15.36
C MET A 374 12.48 -17.61 16.79
N THR A 375 11.49 -17.74 17.67
CA THR A 375 11.51 -17.26 19.05
C THR A 375 10.87 -18.32 19.94
N VAL A 376 11.43 -18.53 21.13
CA VAL A 376 10.86 -19.47 22.11
C VAL A 376 9.48 -18.97 22.54
N ALA A 377 8.48 -19.84 22.46
CA ALA A 377 7.08 -19.51 22.71
C ALA A 377 6.59 -20.14 24.01
N HIS A 378 6.73 -21.45 24.16
CA HIS A 378 6.35 -22.15 25.39
C HIS A 378 7.46 -23.06 25.89
N MET A 379 7.39 -23.38 27.17
CA MET A 379 8.27 -24.32 27.84
C MET A 379 7.42 -25.24 28.71
N TRP A 380 7.69 -26.55 28.69
CA TRP A 380 7.05 -27.51 29.57
C TRP A 380 8.07 -28.05 30.56
N PHE A 381 7.89 -27.73 31.83
CA PHE A 381 8.67 -28.27 32.95
C PHE A 381 7.78 -28.28 34.20
N ASP A 382 8.14 -29.06 35.23
CA ASP A 382 7.31 -29.22 36.44
C ASP A 382 5.83 -29.56 36.15
N ASN A 383 5.58 -30.27 35.04
CA ASN A 383 4.26 -30.63 34.52
C ASN A 383 3.32 -29.43 34.23
N GLN A 384 3.89 -28.27 33.91
CA GLN A 384 3.14 -27.07 33.54
C GLN A 384 3.68 -26.48 32.24
N ILE A 385 2.78 -25.93 31.42
CA ILE A 385 3.15 -25.14 30.25
C ILE A 385 3.33 -23.69 30.69
N HIS A 386 4.52 -23.16 30.43
CA HIS A 386 4.91 -21.78 30.70
C HIS A 386 5.02 -21.03 29.38
N GLU A 387 4.37 -19.87 29.28
CA GLU A 387 4.45 -18.98 28.13
C GLU A 387 5.63 -18.02 28.28
N ALA A 388 6.44 -17.89 27.22
CA ALA A 388 7.53 -16.93 27.12
C ALA A 388 7.06 -15.65 26.41
N ASP A 389 7.73 -14.54 26.70
CA ASP A 389 7.47 -13.30 25.98
C ASP A 389 8.05 -13.35 24.55
N THR A 390 7.15 -13.43 23.58
CA THR A 390 7.47 -13.49 22.15
C THR A 390 7.50 -12.12 21.46
N THR A 391 7.16 -11.04 22.17
CA THR A 391 7.09 -9.69 21.61
C THR A 391 8.48 -9.11 21.34
N GLU A 392 8.60 -8.32 20.27
CA GLU A 392 9.88 -7.71 19.86
C GLU A 392 10.39 -6.64 20.84
N ASP A 393 9.49 -6.03 21.60
CA ASP A 393 9.74 -4.99 22.60
C ASP A 393 9.76 -5.50 24.05
N GLN A 394 9.53 -6.79 24.24
CA GLN A 394 9.46 -7.46 25.54
C GLN A 394 8.39 -6.86 26.47
N SER A 395 7.21 -6.62 25.92
CA SER A 395 6.04 -6.05 26.60
C SER A 395 5.13 -7.11 27.26
N GLY A 396 5.42 -8.40 27.04
CA GLY A 396 4.65 -9.52 27.58
C GLY A 396 4.95 -9.81 29.05
N SER A 397 4.12 -10.66 29.65
CA SER A 397 4.36 -11.15 31.02
C SER A 397 5.45 -12.23 31.02
N GLY A 398 6.42 -12.11 31.93
CA GLY A 398 7.39 -13.18 32.17
C GLY A 398 6.78 -14.39 32.88
N PHE A 399 7.47 -15.53 32.79
CA PHE A 399 7.14 -16.75 33.52
C PHE A 399 7.98 -16.90 34.80
N ASP A 400 7.61 -17.86 35.66
CA ASP A 400 8.34 -18.14 36.91
C ASP A 400 9.72 -18.75 36.62
N LYS A 401 10.76 -18.09 37.13
CA LYS A 401 12.18 -18.47 36.97
C LYS A 401 12.78 -19.05 38.26
N SER A 402 11.98 -19.22 39.32
CA SER A 402 12.48 -19.61 40.64
C SER A 402 12.71 -21.12 40.81
N SER A 403 12.08 -21.95 39.96
CA SER A 403 12.21 -23.40 40.03
C SER A 403 13.62 -23.88 39.73
N GLY A 404 14.11 -24.84 40.52
CA GLY A 404 15.39 -25.54 40.26
C GLY A 404 15.39 -26.28 38.93
N THR A 405 14.23 -26.73 38.45
CA THR A 405 14.08 -27.37 37.13
C THR A 405 14.36 -26.40 36.00
N TRP A 406 13.90 -25.15 36.11
CA TRP A 406 14.19 -24.10 35.12
C TRP A 406 15.68 -23.78 35.06
N ALA A 407 16.36 -23.71 36.21
CA ALA A 407 17.80 -23.48 36.24
C ALA A 407 18.58 -24.59 35.52
N ALA A 408 18.14 -25.86 35.66
CA ALA A 408 18.72 -26.97 34.91
C ALA A 408 18.40 -26.89 33.41
N LEU A 409 17.14 -26.63 33.05
CA LEU A 409 16.69 -26.56 31.66
C LEU A 409 17.37 -25.42 30.89
N SER A 410 17.42 -24.22 31.46
CA SER A 410 18.09 -23.05 30.88
C SER A 410 19.59 -23.28 30.68
N ARG A 411 20.25 -23.97 31.61
CA ARG A 411 21.66 -24.39 31.46
C ARG A 411 21.85 -25.34 30.27
N VAL A 412 20.99 -26.36 30.10
CA VAL A 412 21.07 -27.27 28.95
C VAL A 412 20.85 -26.52 27.64
N ALA A 413 19.86 -25.62 27.58
CA ALA A 413 19.57 -24.81 26.39
C ALA A 413 20.72 -23.85 26.02
N GLY A 414 21.43 -23.30 27.02
CA GLY A 414 22.60 -22.43 26.81
C GLY A 414 23.88 -23.18 26.41
N LEU A 415 24.15 -24.33 27.05
CA LEU A 415 25.38 -25.12 26.84
C LEU A 415 25.32 -25.99 25.59
N CYS A 416 24.22 -26.73 25.39
CA CYS A 416 24.04 -27.64 24.26
C CYS A 416 23.58 -26.86 23.01
N ASN A 417 24.35 -25.85 22.61
CA ASN A 417 23.97 -24.91 21.56
C ASN A 417 25.23 -24.35 20.87
N ARG A 418 25.24 -24.29 19.54
CA ARG A 418 26.36 -23.78 18.73
C ARG A 418 26.16 -22.37 18.21
N ALA A 419 24.98 -21.77 18.42
CA ALA A 419 24.73 -20.39 18.03
C ALA A 419 25.54 -19.42 18.88
N ASP A 420 26.10 -18.39 18.23
CA ASP A 420 26.78 -17.25 18.86
C ASP A 420 26.32 -15.93 18.25
N PHE A 421 26.43 -14.84 19.01
CA PHE A 421 26.19 -13.49 18.47
C PHE A 421 27.37 -13.03 17.60
N LYS A 422 27.08 -12.30 16.51
CA LYS A 422 28.12 -11.65 15.71
C LYS A 422 28.78 -10.51 16.51
N ALA A 423 30.06 -10.28 16.24
CA ALA A 423 30.84 -9.24 16.93
C ALA A 423 30.31 -7.82 16.64
N GLY A 424 30.43 -6.93 17.62
CA GLY A 424 30.13 -5.49 17.47
C GLY A 424 28.64 -5.10 17.57
N GLN A 425 27.81 -5.94 18.18
CA GLN A 425 26.35 -5.72 18.28
C GLN A 425 25.84 -5.55 19.72
N GLU A 426 26.71 -5.15 20.66
CA GLU A 426 26.36 -5.01 22.08
C GLU A 426 25.31 -3.91 22.33
N ASP A 427 25.31 -2.86 21.51
CA ASP A 427 24.37 -1.72 21.59
C ASP A 427 22.95 -2.05 21.10
N TYR A 428 22.76 -3.17 20.37
CA TYR A 428 21.45 -3.58 19.86
C TYR A 428 20.66 -4.39 20.90
N PRO A 429 19.31 -4.29 20.91
CA PRO A 429 18.46 -5.18 21.69
C PRO A 429 18.75 -6.65 21.38
N ILE A 430 18.76 -7.53 22.39
CA ILE A 430 19.16 -8.95 22.28
C ILE A 430 18.43 -9.66 21.13
N LEU A 431 17.13 -9.41 20.99
CA LEU A 431 16.30 -10.01 19.96
C LEU A 431 16.66 -9.58 18.53
N MET A 432 17.20 -8.37 18.35
CA MET A 432 17.62 -7.81 17.06
C MET A 432 19.07 -8.14 16.70
N ARG A 433 19.88 -8.65 17.65
CA ARG A 433 21.25 -9.08 17.35
C ARG A 433 21.25 -10.23 16.35
N GLU A 434 22.14 -10.16 15.37
CA GLU A 434 22.39 -11.23 14.43
C GLU A 434 23.19 -12.36 15.08
N THR A 435 22.82 -13.58 14.74
CA THR A 435 23.45 -14.79 15.25
C THR A 435 24.09 -15.58 14.12
N ALA A 436 25.18 -16.28 14.44
CA ALA A 436 25.77 -17.31 13.60
C ALA A 436 25.33 -18.67 14.16
N GLY A 437 24.47 -19.38 13.43
CA GLY A 437 23.87 -20.65 13.85
C GLY A 437 22.51 -20.86 13.16
N ASP A 438 21.90 -22.02 13.37
CA ASP A 438 20.55 -22.26 12.85
C ASP A 438 19.49 -21.44 13.61
N ALA A 439 18.29 -21.35 13.04
CA ALA A 439 17.20 -20.53 13.60
C ALA A 439 16.74 -21.02 14.97
N SER A 440 16.70 -22.34 15.21
CA SER A 440 16.27 -22.92 16.48
C SER A 440 17.30 -22.68 17.58
N GLU A 441 18.58 -22.87 17.27
CA GLU A 441 19.68 -22.58 18.17
C GLU A 441 19.77 -21.08 18.50
N SER A 442 19.55 -20.23 17.51
CA SER A 442 19.50 -18.77 17.67
C SER A 442 18.34 -18.33 18.58
N ALA A 443 17.18 -18.96 18.45
CA ALA A 443 16.02 -18.71 19.31
C ALA A 443 16.32 -19.04 20.78
N LEU A 444 16.93 -20.21 21.02
CA LEU A 444 17.35 -20.65 22.35
C LEU A 444 18.41 -19.71 22.93
N LEU A 445 19.44 -19.34 22.15
CA LEU A 445 20.50 -18.42 22.58
C LEU A 445 19.89 -17.10 23.06
N LYS A 446 19.00 -16.50 22.25
CA LYS A 446 18.33 -15.23 22.58
C LYS A 446 17.45 -15.36 23.82
N CYS A 447 16.71 -16.45 23.97
CA CYS A 447 15.87 -16.71 25.13
C CYS A 447 16.69 -16.80 26.43
N ILE A 448 17.79 -17.55 26.42
CA ILE A 448 18.64 -17.69 27.61
C ILE A 448 19.38 -16.38 27.92
N GLU A 449 19.86 -15.66 26.92
CA GLU A 449 20.49 -14.34 27.09
C GLU A 449 19.53 -13.34 27.76
N LEU A 450 18.25 -13.34 27.39
CA LEU A 450 17.20 -12.51 27.99
C LEU A 450 16.86 -12.92 29.42
N CYS A 451 16.70 -14.23 29.66
CA CYS A 451 16.13 -14.73 30.91
C CYS A 451 17.16 -15.00 32.01
N CYS A 452 18.39 -15.34 31.64
CA CYS A 452 19.42 -15.89 32.53
C CYS A 452 20.74 -15.10 32.49
N GLY A 453 20.84 -14.06 31.66
CA GLY A 453 22.07 -13.27 31.45
C GLY A 453 23.01 -13.89 30.41
N SER A 454 24.25 -13.39 30.37
CA SER A 454 25.25 -13.71 29.34
C SER A 454 25.49 -15.22 29.19
N VAL A 455 25.08 -15.77 28.03
CA VAL A 455 25.32 -17.16 27.66
C VAL A 455 26.81 -17.42 27.41
N ARG A 456 27.54 -16.40 26.95
CA ARG A 456 28.99 -16.48 26.76
C ARG A 456 29.70 -16.76 28.09
N ASP A 457 29.30 -16.07 29.16
CA ASP A 457 29.87 -16.27 30.49
C ASP A 457 29.42 -17.61 31.10
N MET A 458 28.19 -18.05 30.80
CA MET A 458 27.72 -19.39 31.18
C MET A 458 28.57 -20.49 30.52
N ARG A 459 28.86 -20.36 29.22
CA ARG A 459 29.69 -21.31 28.47
C ARG A 459 31.16 -21.26 28.88
N SER A 460 31.72 -20.10 29.22
CA SER A 460 33.10 -20.01 29.71
C SER A 460 33.28 -20.64 31.09
N ARG A 461 32.25 -20.56 31.94
CA ARG A 461 32.23 -21.20 33.26
C ARG A 461 32.01 -22.71 33.21
N ASN A 462 31.48 -23.23 32.09
CA ASN A 462 31.29 -24.65 31.85
C ASN A 462 31.98 -25.08 30.54
N PRO A 463 33.33 -25.18 30.52
CA PRO A 463 34.09 -25.53 29.33
C PRO A 463 33.61 -26.83 28.68
N LYS A 464 33.36 -26.79 27.37
CA LYS A 464 32.98 -27.95 26.57
C LYS A 464 34.19 -28.86 26.33
N VAL A 465 34.10 -30.13 26.72
CA VAL A 465 35.16 -31.14 26.56
C VAL A 465 34.90 -32.14 25.44
N ALA A 466 33.63 -32.37 25.10
CA ALA A 466 33.22 -33.23 23.99
C ALA A 466 31.89 -32.77 23.40
N GLU A 467 31.67 -33.02 22.11
CA GLU A 467 30.43 -32.69 21.42
C GLU A 467 30.15 -33.68 20.30
N VAL A 468 28.89 -34.12 20.25
CA VAL A 468 28.31 -34.81 19.10
C VAL A 468 27.34 -33.84 18.45
N PRO A 469 27.68 -33.31 17.26
CA PRO A 469 26.80 -32.38 16.56
C PRO A 469 25.51 -33.07 16.13
N PHE A 470 24.46 -32.28 15.89
CA PHE A 470 23.20 -32.80 15.40
C PHE A 470 23.39 -33.57 14.08
N ASN A 471 22.86 -34.79 14.01
CA ASN A 471 22.82 -35.60 12.80
C ASN A 471 21.38 -36.10 12.57
N SER A 472 20.91 -36.04 11.32
CA SER A 472 19.57 -36.51 10.90
C SER A 472 19.28 -37.97 11.25
N THR A 473 20.32 -38.81 11.35
CA THR A 473 20.18 -40.22 11.72
C THR A 473 19.91 -40.38 13.21
N ASN A 474 20.66 -39.64 14.05
CA ASN A 474 20.58 -39.74 15.50
C ASN A 474 19.43 -38.89 16.08
N LYS A 475 19.10 -37.77 15.41
CA LYS A 475 18.07 -36.78 15.78
C LYS A 475 18.26 -36.11 17.16
N TYR A 476 19.47 -36.14 17.70
CA TYR A 476 19.86 -35.39 18.89
C TYR A 476 21.23 -34.74 18.70
N GLN A 477 21.50 -33.73 19.53
CA GLN A 477 22.78 -33.10 19.73
C GLN A 477 23.16 -33.26 21.21
N LEU A 478 24.44 -33.49 21.46
CA LEU A 478 24.96 -33.86 22.77
C LEU A 478 26.27 -33.11 23.00
N SER A 479 26.51 -32.67 24.23
CA SER A 479 27.82 -32.16 24.63
C SER A 479 28.11 -32.47 26.09
N VAL A 480 29.39 -32.55 26.43
CA VAL A 480 29.90 -32.78 27.78
C VAL A 480 30.68 -31.56 28.22
N HIS A 481 30.44 -31.12 29.45
CA HIS A 481 31.04 -29.92 30.02
C HIS A 481 31.64 -30.19 31.40
N GLU A 482 32.69 -29.45 31.77
CA GLU A 482 33.13 -29.34 33.16
C GLU A 482 32.12 -28.48 33.95
N VAL A 483 31.79 -28.86 35.19
CA VAL A 483 30.79 -28.16 36.02
C VAL A 483 31.45 -27.10 36.91
N GLU A 484 30.89 -25.88 36.94
CA GLU A 484 31.37 -24.78 37.80
C GLU A 484 31.33 -25.14 39.30
N ASP A 485 30.19 -25.68 39.78
CA ASP A 485 29.93 -25.95 41.21
C ASP A 485 30.68 -27.17 41.77
N ASN A 486 31.14 -28.08 40.91
CA ASN A 486 31.91 -29.26 41.30
C ASN A 486 33.07 -29.47 40.32
N PRO A 487 34.28 -28.96 40.63
CA PRO A 487 35.46 -29.02 39.75
C PRO A 487 35.95 -30.44 39.41
N SER A 488 35.32 -31.47 39.99
CA SER A 488 35.62 -32.89 39.76
C SER A 488 34.51 -33.64 39.01
N GLY A 489 33.41 -32.97 38.66
CA GLY A 489 32.27 -33.56 37.96
C GLY A 489 32.16 -33.08 36.51
N HIS A 490 31.69 -33.97 35.64
CA HIS A 490 31.28 -33.63 34.28
C HIS A 490 29.75 -33.65 34.20
N ILE A 491 29.18 -32.78 33.38
CA ILE A 491 27.75 -32.82 33.04
C ILE A 491 27.60 -33.14 31.56
N LEU A 492 26.77 -34.13 31.27
CA LEU A 492 26.31 -34.42 29.92
C LEU A 492 24.99 -33.69 29.70
N VAL A 493 24.88 -32.98 28.58
CA VAL A 493 23.69 -32.24 28.18
C VAL A 493 23.27 -32.67 26.78
N MET A 494 21.98 -32.88 26.56
CA MET A 494 21.46 -33.36 25.28
C MET A 494 20.13 -32.68 24.94
N LYS A 495 19.96 -32.36 23.66
CA LYS A 495 18.70 -31.86 23.10
C LYS A 495 18.38 -32.56 21.78
N GLY A 496 17.11 -32.65 21.41
CA GLY A 496 16.73 -33.31 20.16
C GLY A 496 15.23 -33.39 19.94
N ALA A 497 14.83 -34.25 19.01
CA ALA A 497 13.42 -34.55 18.78
C ALA A 497 12.76 -35.07 20.08
N PRO A 498 11.61 -34.54 20.50
CA PRO A 498 10.99 -34.84 21.80
C PRO A 498 10.89 -36.33 22.10
N GLU A 499 10.39 -37.11 21.16
CA GLU A 499 10.20 -38.56 21.28
C GLU A 499 11.54 -39.30 21.46
N ARG A 500 12.59 -38.85 20.76
CA ARG A 500 13.92 -39.45 20.82
C ARG A 500 14.65 -39.16 22.12
N ILE A 501 14.38 -38.00 22.71
CA ILE A 501 14.95 -37.63 24.01
C ILE A 501 14.23 -38.40 25.12
N LEU A 502 12.90 -38.51 25.07
CA LEU A 502 12.14 -39.26 26.05
C LEU A 502 12.54 -40.75 26.10
N ASP A 503 12.77 -41.39 24.95
CA ASP A 503 13.20 -42.79 24.85
C ASP A 503 14.56 -43.06 25.53
N ARG A 504 15.38 -42.02 25.70
CA ARG A 504 16.73 -42.11 26.31
C ARG A 504 16.74 -41.74 27.80
N CYS A 505 15.61 -41.32 28.35
CA CYS A 505 15.50 -40.89 29.74
C CYS A 505 14.88 -41.99 30.63
N SER A 506 15.39 -42.10 31.86
CA SER A 506 14.85 -42.99 32.90
C SER A 506 14.31 -42.24 34.11
N THR A 507 14.72 -40.99 34.31
CA THR A 507 14.24 -40.09 35.37
C THR A 507 13.74 -38.78 34.77
N ILE A 508 12.95 -38.02 35.54
CA ILE A 508 12.46 -36.68 35.24
C ILE A 508 12.72 -35.75 36.42
N MET A 509 13.07 -34.50 36.16
CA MET A 509 13.26 -33.48 37.20
C MET A 509 11.96 -32.73 37.47
N ILE A 510 11.50 -32.75 38.73
CA ILE A 510 10.33 -32.02 39.21
C ILE A 510 10.73 -31.18 40.42
N HIS A 511 10.55 -29.86 40.32
CA HIS A 511 10.95 -28.86 41.32
C HIS A 511 12.39 -29.05 41.84
N GLY A 512 13.32 -29.44 40.95
CA GLY A 512 14.73 -29.71 41.28
C GLY A 512 15.05 -31.09 41.87
N GLN A 513 14.07 -31.99 42.01
CA GLN A 513 14.29 -33.37 42.45
C GLN A 513 14.10 -34.36 41.30
N GLU A 514 14.97 -35.38 41.22
CA GLU A 514 14.84 -36.45 40.23
C GLU A 514 13.84 -37.52 40.69
N GLN A 515 12.86 -37.82 39.86
CA GLN A 515 11.88 -38.90 40.04
C GLN A 515 12.01 -39.92 38.90
N PRO A 516 11.66 -41.21 39.11
CA PRO A 516 11.62 -42.17 38.01
C PRO A 516 10.59 -41.74 36.94
N LEU A 517 10.86 -42.07 35.68
CA LEU A 517 9.97 -41.77 34.55
C LEU A 517 8.95 -42.90 34.36
N ASP A 518 7.83 -42.85 35.09
CA ASP A 518 6.70 -43.77 35.01
C ASP A 518 5.68 -43.40 33.91
N GLU A 519 4.74 -44.30 33.60
CA GLU A 519 3.78 -44.15 32.50
C GLU A 519 2.90 -42.91 32.62
N ASN A 520 2.57 -42.48 33.84
CA ASN A 520 1.81 -41.25 34.06
C ASN A 520 2.57 -40.01 33.53
N TRP A 521 3.90 -39.98 33.68
CA TRP A 521 4.71 -38.88 33.14
C TRP A 521 4.87 -38.98 31.63
N ARG A 522 4.90 -40.19 31.06
CA ARG A 522 4.90 -40.38 29.61
C ARG A 522 3.61 -39.88 28.97
N GLU A 523 2.46 -40.13 29.59
CA GLU A 523 1.17 -39.62 29.13
C GLU A 523 1.08 -38.10 29.25
N ALA A 524 1.50 -37.53 30.39
CA ALA A 524 1.53 -36.08 30.58
C ALA A 524 2.45 -35.37 29.57
N PHE A 525 3.63 -35.94 29.31
CA PHE A 525 4.53 -35.48 28.26
C PHE A 525 3.87 -35.52 26.88
N GLN A 526 3.19 -36.63 26.54
CA GLN A 526 2.59 -36.82 25.23
C GLN A 526 1.47 -35.80 24.98
N ASN A 527 0.66 -35.52 26.01
CA ASN A 527 -0.38 -34.49 25.95
C ASN A 527 0.24 -33.11 25.71
N ALA A 528 1.24 -32.71 26.50
CA ALA A 528 1.93 -31.43 26.32
C ALA A 528 2.60 -31.32 24.94
N TYR A 529 3.20 -32.39 24.44
CA TYR A 529 3.81 -32.42 23.11
C TYR A 529 2.76 -32.23 22.00
N MET A 530 1.61 -32.90 22.09
CA MET A 530 0.52 -32.76 21.12
C MET A 530 -0.13 -31.38 21.18
N ASP A 531 -0.29 -30.80 22.38
CA ASP A 531 -0.82 -29.45 22.56
C ASP A 531 0.09 -28.40 21.91
N LEU A 532 1.39 -28.43 22.22
CA LEU A 532 2.37 -27.51 21.64
C LEU A 532 2.52 -27.70 20.11
N GLY A 533 2.49 -28.94 19.63
CA GLY A 533 2.47 -29.24 18.20
C GLY A 533 1.19 -28.75 17.51
N GLY A 534 0.05 -28.83 18.19
CA GLY A 534 -1.26 -28.33 17.73
C GLY A 534 -1.32 -26.80 17.60
N LEU A 535 -0.50 -26.09 18.37
CA LEU A 535 -0.25 -24.64 18.22
C LEU A 535 0.66 -24.31 17.02
N GLY A 536 1.10 -25.30 16.24
CA GLY A 536 1.97 -25.09 15.08
C GLY A 536 3.40 -24.73 15.46
N GLU A 537 3.80 -25.02 16.71
CA GLU A 537 5.12 -24.73 17.24
C GLU A 537 6.08 -25.90 17.04
N ARG A 538 7.35 -25.59 16.84
CA ARG A 538 8.41 -26.60 16.78
C ARG A 538 8.87 -26.92 18.20
N VAL A 539 8.73 -28.17 18.62
CA VAL A 539 9.07 -28.62 19.98
C VAL A 539 10.41 -29.37 20.00
N LEU A 540 11.24 -29.09 21.01
CA LEU A 540 12.49 -29.80 21.29
C LEU A 540 12.49 -30.35 22.72
N GLY A 541 13.02 -31.56 22.90
CA GLY A 541 13.24 -32.16 24.21
C GLY A 541 14.65 -31.89 24.75
N PHE A 542 14.75 -31.71 26.07
CA PHE A 542 16.00 -31.40 26.77
C PHE A 542 16.20 -32.34 27.96
N CYS A 543 17.40 -32.88 28.08
CA CYS A 543 17.79 -33.73 29.19
C CYS A 543 19.26 -33.53 29.57
N HIS A 544 19.61 -33.98 30.76
CA HIS A 544 20.98 -33.97 31.25
C HIS A 544 21.33 -35.23 32.04
N LEU A 545 22.61 -35.41 32.33
CA LEU A 545 23.08 -36.40 33.29
C LEU A 545 24.31 -35.85 34.01
N ASN A 546 24.27 -35.85 35.33
CA ASN A 546 25.44 -35.57 36.16
C ASN A 546 26.31 -36.83 36.21
N MET A 547 27.50 -36.78 35.60
CA MET A 547 28.37 -37.95 35.53
C MET A 547 29.13 -38.16 36.84
N SER A 548 29.28 -39.42 37.24
CA SER A 548 30.00 -39.77 38.46
C SER A 548 31.49 -39.44 38.33
N SER A 549 31.99 -38.59 39.22
CA SER A 549 33.42 -38.24 39.33
C SER A 549 34.34 -39.45 39.54
N SER A 550 33.80 -40.57 40.03
CA SER A 550 34.54 -41.82 40.21
C SER A 550 34.79 -42.59 38.91
N GLN A 551 33.88 -42.47 37.94
CA GLN A 551 33.98 -43.14 36.63
C GLN A 551 34.60 -42.23 35.57
N PHE A 552 34.34 -40.92 35.64
CA PHE A 552 34.78 -39.92 34.67
C PHE A 552 35.58 -38.81 35.36
N PRO A 553 36.83 -39.07 35.78
CA PRO A 553 37.67 -38.09 36.45
C PRO A 553 38.11 -36.97 35.50
N ARG A 554 38.58 -35.85 36.06
CA ARG A 554 39.06 -34.71 35.27
C ARG A 554 40.22 -35.10 34.36
N GLY A 555 40.14 -34.76 33.07
CA GLY A 555 41.08 -35.18 32.05
C GLY A 555 40.76 -36.53 31.38
N PHE A 556 39.62 -37.15 31.71
CA PHE A 556 39.09 -38.27 30.95
C PHE A 556 38.91 -37.88 29.48
N THR A 557 39.39 -38.71 28.57
CA THR A 557 39.27 -38.50 27.13
C THR A 557 37.96 -39.10 26.65
N PHE A 558 37.01 -38.22 26.32
CA PHE A 558 35.73 -38.62 25.75
C PHE A 558 35.91 -38.87 24.25
N ASP A 559 35.53 -40.08 23.81
CA ASP A 559 35.53 -40.45 22.39
C ASP A 559 34.11 -40.29 21.84
N CYS A 560 33.98 -39.50 20.78
CA CYS A 560 32.69 -39.20 20.13
C CYS A 560 32.37 -40.14 18.97
N ASP A 561 33.35 -40.89 18.46
CA ASP A 561 33.15 -41.86 17.39
C ASP A 561 32.76 -43.22 17.97
N ASP A 562 33.51 -43.69 18.97
CA ASP A 562 33.18 -44.86 19.79
C ASP A 562 32.76 -44.41 21.19
N MET A 563 31.46 -44.14 21.37
CA MET A 563 30.90 -43.48 22.56
C MET A 563 31.27 -44.22 23.86
N ASN A 564 32.24 -43.65 24.60
CA ASN A 564 32.78 -44.23 25.84
C ASN A 564 32.11 -43.68 27.12
N PHE A 565 30.93 -43.08 26.99
CA PHE A 565 30.14 -42.47 28.06
C PHE A 565 28.64 -42.75 27.84
N PRO A 566 27.80 -42.69 28.89
CA PRO A 566 26.38 -43.07 28.78
C PRO A 566 25.57 -42.09 27.93
N THR A 567 24.72 -42.64 27.05
CA THR A 567 23.76 -41.90 26.20
C THR A 567 22.30 -42.32 26.43
N GLU A 568 22.08 -43.13 27.46
CA GLU A 568 20.78 -43.66 27.88
C GLU A 568 20.71 -43.52 29.41
N GLN A 569 19.51 -43.69 29.97
CA GLN A 569 19.23 -43.48 31.40
C GLN A 569 19.51 -42.04 31.86
N LEU A 570 19.19 -41.08 31.00
CA LEU A 570 19.33 -39.66 31.28
C LEU A 570 18.17 -39.14 32.15
N CYS A 571 18.34 -37.94 32.71
CA CYS A 571 17.30 -37.21 33.43
C CYS A 571 16.63 -36.18 32.53
N PHE A 572 15.33 -36.38 32.25
CA PHE A 572 14.51 -35.48 31.44
C PHE A 572 14.21 -34.18 32.21
N LEU A 573 14.38 -33.04 31.56
CA LEU A 573 14.18 -31.72 32.19
C LEU A 573 12.90 -31.03 31.73
N GLY A 574 12.62 -31.08 30.43
CA GLY A 574 11.50 -30.34 29.87
C GLY A 574 11.47 -30.28 28.35
N LEU A 575 10.41 -29.67 27.84
CA LEU A 575 10.26 -29.29 26.43
C LEU A 575 10.44 -27.79 26.29
N ILE A 576 10.97 -27.35 25.15
CA ILE A 576 10.94 -25.96 24.72
C ILE A 576 10.38 -25.93 23.31
N SER A 577 9.31 -25.18 23.11
CA SER A 577 8.72 -24.93 21.81
C SER A 577 9.08 -23.54 21.30
N MET A 578 9.09 -23.39 19.99
CA MET A 578 9.44 -22.15 19.32
C MET A 578 8.61 -21.99 18.05
N ILE A 579 8.30 -20.74 17.75
CA ILE A 579 7.53 -20.34 16.57
C ILE A 579 8.11 -19.04 16.02
N ASP A 580 7.72 -18.68 14.82
CA ASP A 580 7.85 -17.33 14.30
C ASP A 580 6.64 -16.50 14.79
N PRO A 581 6.78 -15.68 15.84
CA PRO A 581 5.63 -15.09 16.52
C PRO A 581 5.10 -13.87 15.76
N PRO A 582 3.82 -13.51 15.98
CA PRO A 582 3.27 -12.24 15.51
C PRO A 582 4.07 -11.03 16.01
N ARG A 583 4.03 -9.92 15.27
CA ARG A 583 4.50 -8.63 15.78
C ARG A 583 3.54 -8.10 16.84
N ALA A 584 4.03 -7.35 17.82
CA ALA A 584 3.25 -6.93 18.99
C ALA A 584 1.96 -6.17 18.64
N ALA A 585 2.02 -5.30 17.62
CA ALA A 585 0.88 -4.48 17.21
C ALA A 585 -0.12 -5.20 16.26
N VAL A 586 0.24 -6.37 15.73
CA VAL A 586 -0.55 -7.04 14.68
C VAL A 586 -1.93 -7.51 15.15
N PRO A 587 -2.08 -8.19 16.31
CA PRO A 587 -3.39 -8.65 16.78
C PRO A 587 -4.41 -7.50 16.94
N ASP A 588 -4.01 -6.39 17.58
CA ASP A 588 -4.86 -5.21 17.73
C ASP A 588 -5.17 -4.55 16.37
N ALA A 589 -4.19 -4.46 15.49
CA ALA A 589 -4.35 -3.86 14.17
C ALA A 589 -5.32 -4.65 13.27
N VAL A 590 -5.24 -5.98 13.27
CA VAL A 590 -6.20 -6.86 12.58
C VAL A 590 -7.60 -6.70 13.18
N GLY A 591 -7.72 -6.67 14.51
CA GLY A 591 -8.99 -6.42 15.20
C GLY A 591 -9.62 -5.08 14.83
N LYS A 592 -8.82 -4.01 14.71
CA LYS A 592 -9.27 -2.68 14.25
C LYS A 592 -9.70 -2.68 12.79
N CYS A 593 -8.98 -3.37 11.90
CA CYS A 593 -9.39 -3.52 10.50
C CYS A 593 -10.75 -4.22 10.38
N ARG A 594 -10.95 -5.32 11.13
CA ARG A 594 -12.23 -6.04 11.17
C ARG A 594 -13.36 -5.19 11.77
N SER A 595 -13.06 -4.43 12.82
CA SER A 595 -14.01 -3.46 13.42
C SER A 595 -14.46 -2.40 12.42
N ALA A 596 -13.57 -2.01 11.50
CA ALA A 596 -13.85 -1.11 10.38
C ALA A 596 -14.55 -1.78 9.20
N GLY A 597 -14.96 -3.05 9.33
CA GLY A 597 -15.67 -3.82 8.29
C GLY A 597 -14.78 -4.38 7.18
N ILE A 598 -13.46 -4.42 7.37
CA ILE A 598 -12.52 -4.94 6.38
C ILE A 598 -12.37 -6.44 6.57
N LYS A 599 -12.54 -7.21 5.49
CA LYS A 599 -12.26 -8.65 5.46
C LYS A 599 -10.75 -8.88 5.39
N VAL A 600 -10.19 -9.64 6.33
CA VAL A 600 -8.75 -9.97 6.34
C VAL A 600 -8.57 -11.43 5.94
N ILE A 601 -7.73 -11.69 4.94
CA ILE A 601 -7.43 -13.00 4.39
C ILE A 601 -5.93 -13.23 4.52
N MET A 602 -5.52 -14.37 5.09
CA MET A 602 -4.12 -14.77 5.10
C MET A 602 -3.79 -15.52 3.80
N VAL A 603 -2.69 -15.15 3.15
CA VAL A 603 -2.21 -15.78 1.92
C VAL A 603 -0.72 -16.07 2.06
N THR A 604 -0.39 -17.31 2.44
CA THR A 604 0.98 -17.70 2.79
C THR A 604 1.45 -18.96 2.04
N GLY A 605 2.76 -19.08 1.85
CA GLY A 605 3.43 -20.30 1.41
C GLY A 605 3.67 -21.32 2.53
N ASP A 606 3.38 -20.94 3.77
CA ASP A 606 3.61 -21.73 4.99
C ASP A 606 2.65 -22.93 5.11
N HIS A 607 3.02 -23.90 5.94
CA HIS A 607 2.24 -25.10 6.21
C HIS A 607 0.87 -24.76 6.85
N PRO A 608 -0.22 -25.48 6.51
CA PRO A 608 -1.57 -25.17 6.99
C PRO A 608 -1.72 -25.10 8.51
N ILE A 609 -1.03 -25.97 9.25
CA ILE A 609 -1.12 -26.04 10.73
C ILE A 609 -0.60 -24.74 11.34
N THR A 610 0.61 -24.32 10.97
CA THR A 610 1.23 -23.07 11.43
C THR A 610 0.43 -21.85 10.95
N ALA A 611 -0.02 -21.84 9.70
CA ALA A 611 -0.85 -20.76 9.17
C ALA A 611 -2.17 -20.62 9.95
N LYS A 612 -2.85 -21.73 10.25
CA LYS A 612 -4.10 -21.74 11.05
C LYS A 612 -3.85 -21.26 12.49
N ALA A 613 -2.77 -21.69 13.12
CA ALA A 613 -2.42 -21.27 14.47
C ALA A 613 -2.12 -19.77 14.55
N ILE A 614 -1.27 -19.25 13.65
CA ILE A 614 -0.99 -17.81 13.57
C ILE A 614 -2.26 -17.02 13.24
N ALA A 615 -3.10 -17.51 12.32
CA ALA A 615 -4.36 -16.85 11.96
C ALA A 615 -5.32 -16.72 13.16
N LYS A 616 -5.34 -17.71 14.06
CA LYS A 616 -6.05 -17.61 15.34
C LYS A 616 -5.39 -16.58 16.26
N GLY A 617 -4.06 -16.65 16.44
CA GLY A 617 -3.30 -15.74 17.31
C GLY A 617 -3.39 -14.25 16.92
N VAL A 618 -3.54 -13.93 15.63
CA VAL A 618 -3.70 -12.54 15.16
C VAL A 618 -5.17 -12.11 14.99
N GLY A 619 -6.15 -12.99 15.21
CA GLY A 619 -7.56 -12.68 15.08
C GLY A 619 -8.12 -12.63 13.65
N ILE A 620 -7.46 -13.29 12.68
CA ILE A 620 -8.03 -13.55 11.35
C ILE A 620 -9.11 -14.64 11.45
N ILE A 621 -8.82 -15.72 12.18
CA ILE A 621 -9.81 -16.69 12.63
C ILE A 621 -10.21 -16.33 14.05
N SER A 622 -11.51 -16.15 14.31
CA SER A 622 -11.97 -15.77 15.66
C SER A 622 -11.93 -16.98 16.61
N GLU A 623 -11.88 -16.72 17.91
CA GLU A 623 -12.06 -17.78 18.90
C GLU A 623 -13.48 -18.37 18.80
N GLY A 624 -13.59 -19.71 18.84
CA GLY A 624 -14.86 -20.43 18.74
C GLY A 624 -15.41 -20.62 17.31
N THR A 625 -14.75 -20.07 16.28
CA THR A 625 -15.09 -20.35 14.88
C THR A 625 -14.41 -21.62 14.40
N GLU A 626 -15.20 -22.51 13.79
CA GLU A 626 -14.76 -23.82 13.33
C GLU A 626 -14.57 -23.85 11.80
N THR A 627 -13.60 -24.65 11.37
CA THR A 627 -13.41 -25.08 9.98
C THR A 627 -14.22 -26.35 9.69
N VAL A 628 -14.35 -26.73 8.42
CA VAL A 628 -15.03 -27.98 8.03
C VAL A 628 -14.34 -29.19 8.67
N GLU A 629 -13.02 -29.13 8.78
CA GLU A 629 -12.17 -30.13 9.44
C GLU A 629 -12.43 -30.18 10.95
N ASP A 630 -12.52 -29.03 11.62
CA ASP A 630 -12.80 -28.97 13.06
C ASP A 630 -14.19 -29.55 13.39
N ILE A 631 -15.20 -29.27 12.56
CA ILE A 631 -16.56 -29.81 12.74
C ILE A 631 -16.56 -31.34 12.57
N ALA A 632 -15.84 -31.84 11.56
CA ALA A 632 -15.72 -33.27 11.30
C ALA A 632 -15.05 -34.00 12.47
N GLU A 633 -13.95 -33.45 13.00
CA GLU A 633 -13.21 -34.01 14.13
C GLU A 633 -14.04 -33.98 15.41
N ARG A 634 -14.68 -32.85 15.74
CA ARG A 634 -15.53 -32.71 16.92
C ARG A 634 -16.74 -33.65 16.91
N LEU A 635 -17.38 -33.82 15.75
CA LEU A 635 -18.54 -34.72 15.59
C LEU A 635 -18.14 -36.17 15.31
N ASN A 636 -16.85 -36.44 15.09
CA ASN A 636 -16.31 -37.72 14.67
C ASN A 636 -17.04 -38.31 13.44
N ILE A 637 -17.27 -37.45 12.43
CA ILE A 637 -17.91 -37.81 11.15
C ILE A 637 -16.97 -37.57 9.96
N PRO A 638 -17.15 -38.27 8.83
CA PRO A 638 -16.36 -37.99 7.62
C PRO A 638 -16.58 -36.56 7.10
N LEU A 639 -15.52 -35.92 6.59
CA LEU A 639 -15.54 -34.57 6.00
C LEU A 639 -16.67 -34.36 4.98
N SER A 640 -16.99 -35.39 4.18
CA SER A 640 -18.03 -35.34 3.16
C SER A 640 -19.45 -35.17 3.70
N GLN A 641 -19.67 -35.41 4.99
CA GLN A 641 -20.98 -35.28 5.65
C GLN A 641 -21.17 -33.90 6.30
N VAL A 642 -20.10 -33.11 6.44
CA VAL A 642 -20.17 -31.76 6.98
C VAL A 642 -20.70 -30.83 5.90
N ASN A 643 -21.73 -30.05 6.23
CA ASN A 643 -22.19 -28.98 5.34
C ASN A 643 -21.18 -27.82 5.39
N PRO A 644 -20.52 -27.46 4.27
CA PRO A 644 -19.53 -26.38 4.27
C PRO A 644 -20.09 -25.03 4.72
N ARG A 645 -21.41 -24.83 4.65
CA ARG A 645 -22.07 -23.57 5.07
C ARG A 645 -22.09 -23.36 6.57
N ASP A 646 -21.95 -24.43 7.34
CA ASP A 646 -21.96 -24.34 8.80
C ASP A 646 -20.59 -23.81 9.30
N ALA A 647 -19.53 -24.00 8.51
CA ALA A 647 -18.20 -23.46 8.77
C ALA A 647 -18.07 -22.02 8.24
N LYS A 648 -17.83 -21.08 9.16
CA LYS A 648 -17.52 -19.68 8.81
C LYS A 648 -16.06 -19.47 8.39
N ALA A 649 -15.18 -20.34 8.91
CA ALA A 649 -13.75 -20.33 8.62
C ALA A 649 -13.38 -21.48 7.67
N CYS A 650 -12.37 -21.26 6.83
CA CYS A 650 -11.81 -22.32 6.00
C CYS A 650 -10.29 -22.16 5.85
N VAL A 651 -9.59 -23.29 5.74
CA VAL A 651 -8.17 -23.36 5.41
C VAL A 651 -8.03 -24.08 4.08
N VAL A 652 -7.50 -23.40 3.08
CA VAL A 652 -7.38 -23.93 1.71
C VAL A 652 -5.90 -24.19 1.42
N HIS A 653 -5.59 -25.42 1.00
CA HIS A 653 -4.25 -25.80 0.60
C HIS A 653 -3.97 -25.39 -0.85
N GLY A 654 -2.75 -24.96 -1.16
CA GLY A 654 -2.34 -24.56 -2.52
C GLY A 654 -2.52 -25.67 -3.56
N SER A 655 -2.34 -26.94 -3.19
CA SER A 655 -2.60 -28.07 -4.09
C SER A 655 -4.07 -28.17 -4.50
N ASP A 656 -5.00 -27.90 -3.60
CA ASP A 656 -6.43 -27.94 -3.91
C ASP A 656 -6.80 -26.74 -4.78
N LEU A 657 -6.25 -25.56 -4.45
CA LEU A 657 -6.46 -24.32 -5.18
C LEU A 657 -6.03 -24.42 -6.66
N LYS A 658 -5.03 -25.24 -6.97
CA LYS A 658 -4.55 -25.48 -8.34
C LYS A 658 -5.62 -26.08 -9.25
N ASP A 659 -6.45 -26.96 -8.71
CA ASP A 659 -7.49 -27.68 -9.46
C ASP A 659 -8.86 -26.95 -9.40
N MET A 660 -8.96 -25.85 -8.65
CA MET A 660 -10.18 -25.06 -8.52
C MET A 660 -10.43 -24.17 -9.74
N SER A 661 -11.69 -24.12 -10.20
CA SER A 661 -12.13 -23.11 -11.16
C SER A 661 -12.24 -21.73 -10.50
N SER A 662 -12.18 -20.67 -11.32
CA SER A 662 -12.39 -19.29 -10.83
C SER A 662 -13.77 -19.09 -10.20
N GLU A 663 -14.79 -19.80 -10.68
CA GLU A 663 -16.17 -19.72 -10.17
C GLU A 663 -16.26 -20.34 -8.77
N TYR A 664 -15.59 -21.49 -8.56
CA TYR A 664 -15.56 -22.15 -7.26
C TYR A 664 -14.80 -21.30 -6.22
N LEU A 665 -13.68 -20.69 -6.63
CA LEU A 665 -12.95 -19.74 -5.78
C LEU A 665 -13.81 -18.53 -5.42
N ASP A 666 -14.58 -17.99 -6.38
CA ASP A 666 -15.47 -16.87 -6.13
C ASP A 666 -16.59 -17.26 -5.14
N ASP A 667 -17.12 -18.48 -5.22
CA ASP A 667 -18.08 -18.98 -4.23
C ASP A 667 -17.42 -19.13 -2.85
N LEU A 668 -16.27 -19.76 -2.75
CA LEU A 668 -15.53 -19.90 -1.48
C LEU A 668 -15.32 -18.53 -0.81
N LEU A 669 -14.88 -17.53 -1.58
CA LEU A 669 -14.65 -16.17 -1.10
C LEU A 669 -15.91 -15.46 -0.63
N ARG A 670 -17.10 -15.78 -1.18
CA ARG A 670 -18.38 -15.19 -0.72
C ARG A 670 -18.90 -15.84 0.56
N ASN A 671 -18.66 -17.14 0.70
CA ASN A 671 -19.39 -17.97 1.64
C ASN A 671 -18.68 -18.12 2.99
N HIS A 672 -17.35 -17.94 3.01
CA HIS A 672 -16.56 -17.96 4.24
C HIS A 672 -16.04 -16.56 4.55
N THR A 673 -16.21 -16.12 5.79
CA THR A 673 -15.79 -14.78 6.24
C THR A 673 -14.32 -14.76 6.66
N GLU A 674 -13.82 -15.89 7.17
CA GLU A 674 -12.47 -16.05 7.71
C GLU A 674 -11.74 -17.08 6.84
N ILE A 675 -10.70 -16.65 6.12
CA ILE A 675 -10.08 -17.47 5.09
C ILE A 675 -8.57 -17.44 5.26
N VAL A 676 -7.98 -18.63 5.24
CA VAL A 676 -6.53 -18.84 5.23
C VAL A 676 -6.18 -19.68 4.01
N PHE A 677 -5.38 -19.11 3.11
CA PHE A 677 -4.74 -19.87 2.04
C PHE A 677 -3.30 -20.19 2.46
N ALA A 678 -2.98 -21.48 2.53
CA ALA A 678 -1.69 -22.01 2.96
C ALA A 678 -1.01 -22.77 1.83
N ARG A 679 0.32 -22.91 1.89
CA ARG A 679 1.13 -23.55 0.83
C ARG A 679 0.89 -22.97 -0.57
N THR A 680 0.65 -21.67 -0.65
CA THR A 680 0.39 -20.99 -1.93
C THR A 680 1.65 -20.60 -2.68
N SER A 681 1.60 -20.73 -4.01
CA SER A 681 2.63 -20.20 -4.91
C SER A 681 2.44 -18.69 -5.18
N PRO A 682 3.48 -17.95 -5.62
CA PRO A 682 3.37 -16.53 -6.00
C PRO A 682 2.24 -16.26 -7.00
N GLN A 683 2.04 -17.15 -7.97
CA GLN A 683 0.99 -17.07 -8.97
C GLN A 683 -0.40 -17.28 -8.35
N GLN A 684 -0.53 -18.19 -7.39
CA GLN A 684 -1.78 -18.40 -6.66
C GLN A 684 -2.15 -17.18 -5.81
N LYS A 685 -1.17 -16.50 -5.19
CA LYS A 685 -1.43 -15.23 -4.49
C LYS A 685 -2.10 -14.20 -5.41
N LEU A 686 -1.59 -14.08 -6.65
CA LEU A 686 -2.18 -13.24 -7.69
C LEU A 686 -3.61 -13.67 -8.04
N ILE A 687 -3.86 -14.98 -8.23
CA ILE A 687 -5.20 -15.51 -8.55
C ILE A 687 -6.21 -15.21 -7.45
N ILE A 688 -5.80 -15.31 -6.18
CA ILE A 688 -6.63 -14.99 -5.02
C ILE A 688 -7.01 -13.50 -5.03
N VAL A 689 -6.04 -12.61 -5.26
CA VAL A 689 -6.29 -11.16 -5.37
C VAL A 689 -7.25 -10.85 -6.52
N GLU A 690 -7.05 -11.46 -7.69
CA GLU A 690 -7.96 -11.33 -8.82
C GLU A 690 -9.38 -11.83 -8.49
N GLY A 691 -9.50 -12.92 -7.72
CA GLY A 691 -10.78 -13.43 -7.21
C GLY A 691 -11.52 -12.43 -6.32
N CYS A 692 -10.83 -11.83 -5.36
CA CYS A 692 -11.40 -10.76 -4.53
C CYS A 692 -11.83 -9.55 -5.38
N GLN A 693 -10.99 -9.12 -6.33
CA GLN A 693 -11.29 -8.00 -7.22
C GLN A 693 -12.49 -8.26 -8.15
N ARG A 694 -12.68 -9.50 -8.63
CA ARG A 694 -13.84 -9.90 -9.46
C ARG A 694 -15.17 -9.71 -8.73
N GLN A 695 -15.19 -9.82 -7.40
CA GLN A 695 -16.39 -9.52 -6.61
C GLN A 695 -16.70 -8.03 -6.50
N GLY A 696 -15.83 -7.17 -7.03
CA GLY A 696 -15.95 -5.72 -6.93
C GLY A 696 -15.40 -5.15 -5.61
N ALA A 697 -14.65 -5.94 -4.84
CA ALA A 697 -13.93 -5.48 -3.66
C ALA A 697 -12.72 -4.62 -4.07
N ILE A 698 -12.35 -3.68 -3.20
CA ILE A 698 -11.05 -2.97 -3.27
C ILE A 698 -10.09 -3.74 -2.37
N VAL A 699 -9.02 -4.25 -2.97
CA VAL A 699 -8.10 -5.20 -2.34
C VAL A 699 -6.75 -4.53 -2.07
N ALA A 700 -6.37 -4.51 -0.79
CA ALA A 700 -5.02 -4.19 -0.37
C ALA A 700 -4.23 -5.49 -0.17
N VAL A 701 -2.96 -5.50 -0.59
CA VAL A 701 -2.04 -6.63 -0.32
C VAL A 701 -0.90 -6.13 0.55
N THR A 702 -0.58 -6.88 1.61
CA THR A 702 0.57 -6.62 2.47
C THR A 702 1.54 -7.79 2.38
N GLY A 703 2.81 -7.49 2.10
CA GLY A 703 3.83 -8.52 1.88
C GLY A 703 5.25 -7.98 2.00
N ASP A 704 6.21 -8.88 2.14
CA ASP A 704 7.63 -8.57 2.33
C ASP A 704 8.51 -9.32 1.31
N GLY A 705 8.17 -10.56 0.97
CA GLY A 705 8.94 -11.42 0.07
C GLY A 705 8.74 -11.13 -1.42
N VAL A 706 9.60 -11.72 -2.26
CA VAL A 706 9.51 -11.57 -3.72
C VAL A 706 8.30 -12.35 -4.28
N ASN A 707 7.89 -13.42 -3.61
CA ASN A 707 6.67 -14.16 -3.83
C ASN A 707 5.40 -13.28 -3.79
N ASP A 708 5.41 -12.17 -3.06
CA ASP A 708 4.29 -11.24 -2.97
C ASP A 708 4.24 -10.24 -4.12
N SER A 709 5.33 -10.07 -4.87
CA SER A 709 5.44 -9.01 -5.89
C SER A 709 4.34 -9.02 -6.95
N PRO A 710 3.86 -10.17 -7.49
CA PRO A 710 2.76 -10.15 -8.46
C PRO A 710 1.44 -9.73 -7.81
N ALA A 711 1.17 -10.20 -6.58
CA ALA A 711 -0.03 -9.86 -5.82
C ALA A 711 -0.03 -8.38 -5.42
N LEU A 712 1.09 -7.87 -4.91
CA LEU A 712 1.31 -6.45 -4.57
C LEU A 712 1.06 -5.55 -5.77
N LYS A 713 1.54 -5.94 -6.95
CA LYS A 713 1.36 -5.13 -8.16
C LYS A 713 -0.06 -5.13 -8.68
N LYS A 714 -0.76 -6.26 -8.57
CA LYS A 714 -2.14 -6.41 -9.06
C LYS A 714 -3.17 -5.81 -8.12
N ALA A 715 -2.87 -5.76 -6.82
CA ALA A 715 -3.70 -5.13 -5.81
C ALA A 715 -4.11 -3.70 -6.21
N ASP A 716 -5.24 -3.24 -5.69
CA ASP A 716 -5.61 -1.83 -5.87
C ASP A 716 -4.64 -0.93 -5.07
N ILE A 717 -4.07 -1.47 -3.98
CA ILE A 717 -2.93 -0.91 -3.27
C ILE A 717 -1.99 -2.02 -2.74
N GLY A 718 -0.71 -1.98 -3.12
CA GLY A 718 0.33 -2.82 -2.52
C GLY A 718 1.04 -2.12 -1.37
N VAL A 719 1.22 -2.81 -0.24
CA VAL A 719 1.93 -2.33 0.96
C VAL A 719 3.11 -3.26 1.26
N ALA A 720 4.33 -2.71 1.24
CA ALA A 720 5.55 -3.47 1.53
C ALA A 720 6.18 -3.11 2.89
N MET A 721 6.83 -4.08 3.50
CA MET A 721 7.66 -3.89 4.68
C MET A 721 8.97 -3.16 4.32
N GLY A 722 9.38 -2.19 5.11
CA GLY A 722 10.51 -1.30 4.82
C GLY A 722 11.87 -1.90 5.21
N ILE A 723 11.90 -2.71 6.26
CA ILE A 723 13.11 -3.36 6.77
C ILE A 723 13.15 -4.82 6.28
N ALA A 724 12.17 -5.63 6.69
CA ALA A 724 12.08 -7.05 6.33
C ALA A 724 11.83 -7.27 4.82
N GLY A 725 11.21 -6.31 4.14
CA GLY A 725 10.85 -6.46 2.73
C GLY A 725 12.05 -6.57 1.79
N SER A 726 11.92 -7.44 0.80
CA SER A 726 12.80 -7.51 -0.36
C SER A 726 12.72 -6.24 -1.22
N ASP A 727 13.77 -5.98 -2.00
CA ASP A 727 13.76 -4.83 -2.91
C ASP A 727 12.67 -4.95 -3.99
N VAL A 728 12.36 -6.17 -4.42
CA VAL A 728 11.33 -6.43 -5.44
C VAL A 728 9.95 -6.12 -4.88
N SER A 729 9.63 -6.51 -3.64
CA SER A 729 8.34 -6.20 -3.02
C SER A 729 8.17 -4.69 -2.79
N LYS A 730 9.19 -4.00 -2.28
CA LYS A 730 9.21 -2.54 -2.13
C LYS A 730 9.02 -1.79 -3.45
N GLN A 731 9.58 -2.32 -4.54
CA GLN A 731 9.40 -1.75 -5.87
C GLN A 731 8.01 -2.02 -6.46
N ALA A 732 7.45 -3.21 -6.23
CA ALA A 732 6.12 -3.58 -6.69
C ALA A 732 5.00 -2.82 -5.97
N ALA A 733 5.16 -2.55 -4.67
CA ALA A 733 4.18 -1.89 -3.82
C ALA A 733 3.98 -0.39 -4.12
N ASP A 734 2.84 0.15 -3.72
CA ASP A 734 2.47 1.57 -3.80
C ASP A 734 2.78 2.34 -2.52
N MET A 735 2.98 1.61 -1.42
CA MET A 735 3.22 2.12 -0.07
C MET A 735 4.27 1.26 0.64
N ILE A 736 5.11 1.89 1.47
CA ILE A 736 6.18 1.24 2.23
C ILE A 736 6.06 1.63 3.70
N LEU A 737 6.06 0.63 4.60
CA LEU A 737 6.08 0.83 6.04
C LEU A 737 7.53 0.83 6.53
N LEU A 738 8.10 2.02 6.76
CA LEU A 738 9.54 2.18 7.05
C LEU A 738 9.96 1.57 8.39
N ASP A 739 9.03 1.38 9.31
CA ASP A 739 9.23 0.82 10.65
C ASP A 739 8.69 -0.60 10.82
N ASP A 740 8.26 -1.25 9.73
CA ASP A 740 7.65 -2.59 9.75
C ASP A 740 6.45 -2.73 10.71
N ASN A 741 5.80 -1.62 11.06
CA ASN A 741 4.67 -1.63 11.98
C ASN A 741 3.34 -1.79 11.23
N PHE A 742 2.70 -2.95 11.40
CA PHE A 742 1.41 -3.25 10.78
C PHE A 742 0.28 -2.29 11.23
N ALA A 743 0.37 -1.66 12.42
CA ALA A 743 -0.60 -0.67 12.88
C ALA A 743 -0.65 0.59 11.97
N SER A 744 0.38 0.83 11.18
CA SER A 744 0.39 1.90 10.17
C SER A 744 -0.69 1.69 9.11
N ILE A 745 -1.14 0.46 8.86
CA ILE A 745 -2.26 0.17 7.96
C ILE A 745 -3.56 0.73 8.52
N VAL A 746 -3.81 0.56 9.82
CA VAL A 746 -5.00 1.10 10.50
C VAL A 746 -5.01 2.63 10.46
N THR A 747 -3.84 3.24 10.63
CA THR A 747 -3.68 4.68 10.45
C THR A 747 -3.97 5.08 9.00
N GLY A 748 -3.57 4.25 8.03
CA GLY A 748 -3.73 4.54 6.62
C GLY A 748 -5.17 4.41 6.11
N VAL A 749 -5.83 3.27 6.35
CA VAL A 749 -7.11 3.24 7.08
C VAL A 749 -7.90 4.55 7.23
N GLU A 750 -7.72 5.08 8.43
CA GLU A 750 -8.34 6.28 8.96
C GLU A 750 -8.05 7.52 8.10
N GLU A 751 -6.79 7.79 7.75
CA GLU A 751 -6.40 8.96 6.97
C GLU A 751 -6.99 8.92 5.55
N GLY A 752 -7.08 7.74 4.93
CA GLY A 752 -7.71 7.52 3.62
C GLY A 752 -9.21 7.79 3.64
N ARG A 753 -9.91 7.32 4.69
CA ARG A 753 -11.33 7.60 4.92
C ARG A 753 -11.57 9.09 5.19
N LEU A 754 -10.68 9.72 5.95
CA LEU A 754 -10.74 11.14 6.29
C LEU A 754 -10.54 12.02 5.06
N ILE A 755 -9.51 11.75 4.25
CA ILE A 755 -9.24 12.55 3.05
C ILE A 755 -10.36 12.42 2.03
N PHE A 756 -11.00 11.25 1.89
CA PHE A 756 -12.16 11.08 1.01
C PHE A 756 -13.31 12.01 1.40
N ASP A 757 -13.67 12.06 2.69
CA ASP A 757 -14.73 12.96 3.17
C ASP A 757 -14.33 14.43 3.06
N ASN A 758 -13.07 14.78 3.34
CA ASN A 758 -12.57 16.14 3.23
C ASN A 758 -12.45 16.61 1.77
N LEU A 759 -12.15 15.72 0.84
CA LEU A 759 -12.18 16.03 -0.60
C LEU A 759 -13.60 16.36 -1.06
N LYS A 760 -14.64 15.67 -0.55
CA LYS A 760 -16.04 16.08 -0.85
C LYS A 760 -16.33 17.50 -0.38
N LYS A 761 -15.84 17.88 0.80
CA LYS A 761 -16.02 19.25 1.35
C LYS A 761 -15.31 20.28 0.49
N SER A 762 -14.05 20.01 0.15
CA SER A 762 -13.22 20.86 -0.70
C SER A 762 -13.82 21.03 -2.10
N ILE A 763 -14.26 19.94 -2.73
CA ILE A 763 -14.93 19.96 -4.04
C ILE A 763 -16.27 20.70 -3.97
N ALA A 764 -17.09 20.45 -2.94
CA ALA A 764 -18.37 21.15 -2.80
C ALA A 764 -18.18 22.66 -2.69
N TYR A 765 -17.24 23.11 -1.86
CA TYR A 765 -16.91 24.53 -1.70
C TYR A 765 -16.51 25.20 -3.03
N THR A 766 -15.58 24.60 -3.78
CA THR A 766 -15.15 25.14 -5.08
C THR A 766 -16.25 25.06 -6.13
N LEU A 767 -17.12 24.04 -6.11
CA LEU A 767 -18.21 23.95 -7.07
C LEU A 767 -19.34 24.95 -6.79
N THR A 768 -19.54 25.36 -5.55
CA THR A 768 -20.61 26.30 -5.19
C THR A 768 -20.43 27.66 -5.88
N SER A 769 -19.19 28.15 -6.00
CA SER A 769 -18.86 29.45 -6.61
C SER A 769 -19.06 29.49 -8.13
N ASN A 770 -19.10 28.33 -8.82
CA ASN A 770 -19.37 28.32 -10.26
C ASN A 770 -20.74 28.95 -10.61
N ILE A 771 -21.77 28.83 -9.76
CA ILE A 771 -23.10 29.40 -10.06
C ILE A 771 -23.12 30.94 -10.08
N PRO A 772 -22.61 31.65 -9.05
CA PRO A 772 -22.47 33.10 -9.13
C PRO A 772 -21.49 33.56 -10.23
N GLU A 773 -20.67 32.68 -10.79
CA GLU A 773 -19.79 33.00 -11.94
C GLU A 773 -20.48 32.80 -13.29
N ILE A 774 -21.26 31.72 -13.45
CA ILE A 774 -21.99 31.39 -14.68
C ILE A 774 -23.21 32.32 -14.86
N SER A 775 -23.98 32.53 -13.79
CA SER A 775 -25.26 33.25 -13.86
C SER A 775 -25.15 34.69 -14.39
N PRO A 776 -24.08 35.48 -14.13
CA PRO A 776 -23.80 36.74 -14.82
C PRO A 776 -23.87 36.65 -16.34
N PHE A 777 -23.22 35.64 -16.94
CA PHE A 777 -23.24 35.45 -18.40
C PHE A 777 -24.64 35.09 -18.90
N LEU A 778 -25.37 34.26 -18.15
CA LEU A 778 -26.74 33.90 -18.53
C LEU A 778 -27.67 35.11 -18.50
N PHE A 779 -27.56 35.95 -17.46
CA PHE A 779 -28.37 37.16 -17.33
C PHE A 779 -27.96 38.24 -18.33
N PHE A 780 -26.67 38.36 -18.65
CA PHE A 780 -26.15 39.21 -19.71
C PHE A 780 -26.77 38.88 -21.08
N ILE A 781 -26.87 37.58 -21.42
CA ILE A 781 -27.44 37.12 -22.70
C ILE A 781 -28.96 37.31 -22.74
N ILE A 782 -29.68 36.88 -21.69
CA ILE A 782 -31.15 36.88 -21.66
C ILE A 782 -31.70 38.29 -21.41
N GLY A 783 -31.13 39.01 -20.44
CA GLY A 783 -31.59 40.32 -19.98
C GLY A 783 -31.06 41.48 -20.80
N ASN A 784 -30.07 41.27 -21.68
CA ASN A 784 -29.38 42.35 -22.40
C ASN A 784 -28.96 43.49 -21.46
N VAL A 785 -28.38 43.15 -20.31
CA VAL A 785 -27.87 44.09 -19.31
C VAL A 785 -26.35 44.22 -19.44
N PRO A 786 -25.70 45.24 -18.83
CA PRO A 786 -24.24 45.32 -18.73
C PRO A 786 -23.68 44.08 -18.02
N LEU A 787 -22.49 43.62 -18.43
CA LEU A 787 -21.90 42.40 -17.89
C LEU A 787 -21.71 42.53 -16.36
N PRO A 788 -22.27 41.62 -15.53
CA PRO A 788 -22.14 41.72 -14.09
C PRO A 788 -20.78 41.25 -13.53
N LEU A 789 -20.16 40.27 -14.20
CA LEU A 789 -18.88 39.69 -13.80
C LEU A 789 -18.06 39.35 -15.06
N GLY A 790 -16.79 39.74 -15.07
CA GLY A 790 -15.88 39.48 -16.19
C GLY A 790 -15.12 38.16 -16.07
N THR A 791 -14.55 37.69 -17.17
CA THR A 791 -13.76 36.44 -17.17
C THR A 791 -12.48 36.54 -16.36
N VAL A 792 -11.80 37.69 -16.35
CA VAL A 792 -10.59 37.91 -15.53
C VAL A 792 -10.92 37.80 -14.04
N THR A 793 -12.08 38.32 -13.62
CA THR A 793 -12.51 38.24 -12.22
C THR A 793 -12.89 36.83 -11.79
N ILE A 794 -13.38 35.98 -12.70
CA ILE A 794 -13.60 34.54 -12.44
C ILE A 794 -12.25 33.86 -12.15
N LEU A 795 -11.25 34.07 -12.99
CA LEU A 795 -9.90 33.50 -12.78
C LEU A 795 -9.27 33.96 -11.45
N CYS A 796 -9.55 35.19 -11.00
CA CYS A 796 -9.11 35.67 -9.69
C CYS A 796 -9.76 34.90 -8.52
N ILE A 797 -10.94 34.33 -8.72
CA ILE A 797 -11.64 33.49 -7.72
C ILE A 797 -11.00 32.11 -7.72
N ASP A 798 -11.11 31.39 -8.85
CA ASP A 798 -10.73 29.99 -8.97
C ASP A 798 -9.25 29.71 -8.72
N LEU A 799 -8.37 30.60 -9.20
CA LEU A 799 -6.92 30.46 -9.09
C LEU A 799 -6.30 31.35 -8.01
N GLY A 800 -7.10 32.20 -7.38
CA GLY A 800 -6.65 33.19 -6.41
C GLY A 800 -7.28 32.98 -5.05
N THR A 801 -8.46 33.57 -4.83
CA THR A 801 -9.08 33.66 -3.49
C THR A 801 -9.44 32.29 -2.92
N ASP A 802 -10.01 31.40 -3.73
CA ASP A 802 -10.64 30.17 -3.23
C ASP A 802 -9.64 29.03 -3.00
N MET A 803 -8.42 29.16 -3.54
CA MET A 803 -7.37 28.15 -3.44
C MET A 803 -7.00 27.82 -1.98
N VAL A 804 -6.68 28.83 -1.16
CA VAL A 804 -6.25 28.60 0.23
C VAL A 804 -7.40 28.06 1.11
N PRO A 805 -8.62 28.64 1.06
CA PRO A 805 -9.81 28.06 1.70
C PRO A 805 -10.08 26.61 1.29
N ALA A 806 -10.09 26.28 -0.01
CA ALA A 806 -10.38 24.94 -0.48
C ALA A 806 -9.33 23.91 -0.02
N ILE A 807 -8.03 24.28 -0.03
CA ILE A 807 -6.95 23.45 0.50
C ILE A 807 -7.07 23.29 2.04
N SER A 808 -7.53 24.32 2.74
CA SER A 808 -7.65 24.28 4.21
C SER A 808 -8.64 23.22 4.71
N LEU A 809 -9.65 22.87 3.90
CA LEU A 809 -10.62 21.83 4.20
C LEU A 809 -9.99 20.44 4.28
N ALA A 810 -8.81 20.22 3.69
CA ALA A 810 -8.05 18.97 3.85
C ALA A 810 -7.60 18.71 5.30
N TYR A 811 -7.46 19.77 6.09
CA TYR A 811 -7.06 19.71 7.51
C TYR A 811 -8.23 19.46 8.47
N GLU A 812 -9.44 19.29 7.95
CA GLU A 812 -10.59 18.97 8.79
C GLU A 812 -10.44 17.62 9.48
N THR A 813 -10.90 17.56 10.73
CA THR A 813 -10.94 16.32 11.50
C THR A 813 -12.22 15.56 11.23
N ALA A 814 -12.24 14.27 11.58
CA ALA A 814 -13.43 13.45 11.45
C ALA A 814 -14.62 14.02 12.24
N GLU A 815 -15.83 13.90 11.69
CA GLU A 815 -17.09 14.31 12.34
C GLU A 815 -17.66 13.21 13.24
N SER A 816 -17.26 11.96 13.00
CA SER A 816 -17.66 10.78 13.76
C SER A 816 -16.51 9.77 13.77
N ASP A 817 -16.69 8.66 14.48
CA ASP A 817 -15.72 7.57 14.49
C ASP A 817 -15.72 6.83 13.13
N ILE A 818 -14.86 7.28 12.22
CA ILE A 818 -14.73 6.74 10.86
C ILE A 818 -14.16 5.32 10.82
N MET A 819 -13.63 4.81 11.94
CA MET A 819 -13.16 3.44 12.05
C MET A 819 -14.25 2.45 12.49
N LYS A 820 -15.46 2.93 12.78
CA LYS A 820 -16.64 2.08 13.08
C LYS A 820 -17.59 1.88 11.90
N ARG A 821 -17.46 2.68 10.84
CA ARG A 821 -18.27 2.50 9.62
C ARG A 821 -17.68 1.43 8.71
N GLN A 822 -18.54 0.80 7.91
CA GLN A 822 -18.12 -0.12 6.86
C GLN A 822 -17.30 0.61 5.77
N PRO A 823 -16.46 -0.11 5.01
CA PRO A 823 -15.82 0.43 3.81
C PRO A 823 -16.88 0.97 2.84
N ARG A 824 -16.57 2.06 2.15
CA ARG A 824 -17.51 2.63 1.16
C ARG A 824 -17.76 1.64 0.03
N ASN A 825 -18.97 1.62 -0.52
CA ASN A 825 -19.23 0.85 -1.72
C ASN A 825 -18.84 1.68 -2.96
N PRO A 826 -17.85 1.26 -3.76
CA PRO A 826 -17.34 2.04 -4.88
C PRO A 826 -18.37 2.26 -6.00
N LYS A 827 -19.49 1.52 -6.02
CA LYS A 827 -20.56 1.68 -7.02
C LYS A 827 -21.58 2.74 -6.60
N THR A 828 -21.87 2.87 -5.31
CA THR A 828 -22.94 3.76 -4.80
C THR A 828 -22.38 5.03 -4.16
N ASP A 829 -21.33 4.90 -3.35
CA ASP A 829 -20.77 5.98 -2.55
C ASP A 829 -19.70 6.76 -3.31
N LYS A 830 -20.18 7.54 -4.30
CA LYS A 830 -19.34 8.36 -5.17
C LYS A 830 -18.75 9.58 -4.48
N LEU A 831 -17.61 10.06 -4.95
CA LEU A 831 -16.96 11.28 -4.48
C LEU A 831 -17.87 12.49 -4.72
N VAL A 832 -18.32 12.65 -5.96
CA VAL A 832 -19.33 13.64 -6.38
C VAL A 832 -20.58 12.89 -6.79
N ASN A 833 -21.70 13.22 -6.15
CA ASN A 833 -23.00 12.63 -6.42
C ASN A 833 -24.04 13.74 -6.66
N GLU A 834 -25.24 13.34 -7.10
CA GLU A 834 -26.33 14.27 -7.37
C GLU A 834 -26.73 15.11 -6.15
N ARG A 835 -26.56 14.59 -4.93
CA ARG A 835 -26.82 15.32 -3.68
C ARG A 835 -25.85 16.49 -3.50
N LEU A 836 -24.56 16.27 -3.77
CA LEU A 836 -23.54 17.31 -3.72
C LEU A 836 -23.84 18.40 -4.75
N ILE A 837 -24.17 18.04 -6.00
CA ILE A 837 -24.53 19.02 -7.03
C ILE A 837 -25.82 19.76 -6.65
N SER A 838 -26.84 19.07 -6.13
CA SER A 838 -28.09 19.69 -5.67
C SER A 838 -27.86 20.74 -4.59
N MET A 839 -26.97 20.46 -3.63
CA MET A 839 -26.60 21.40 -2.58
C MET A 839 -25.76 22.57 -3.10
N ALA A 840 -24.66 22.27 -3.79
CA ALA A 840 -23.71 23.28 -4.27
C ALA A 840 -24.34 24.14 -5.38
N TYR A 841 -24.72 23.52 -6.51
CA TYR A 841 -25.25 24.25 -7.66
C TYR A 841 -26.71 24.70 -7.46
N GLY A 842 -27.56 23.81 -6.92
CA GLY A 842 -29.00 24.06 -6.88
C GLY A 842 -29.48 24.98 -5.76
N GLN A 843 -28.71 25.12 -4.68
CA GLN A 843 -29.16 25.80 -3.47
C GLN A 843 -28.19 26.89 -3.02
N ILE A 844 -26.99 26.54 -2.56
CA ILE A 844 -26.07 27.53 -1.99
C ILE A 844 -25.56 28.48 -3.07
N GLY A 845 -25.12 27.95 -4.22
CA GLY A 845 -24.65 28.75 -5.35
C GLY A 845 -25.73 29.72 -5.88
N MET A 846 -27.01 29.33 -5.81
CA MET A 846 -28.12 30.23 -6.16
C MET A 846 -28.26 31.40 -5.18
N ILE A 847 -28.07 31.17 -3.87
CA ILE A 847 -28.08 32.24 -2.87
C ILE A 847 -26.87 33.17 -3.07
N GLN A 848 -25.70 32.61 -3.40
CA GLN A 848 -24.51 33.39 -3.75
C GLN A 848 -24.73 34.27 -4.97
N ALA A 849 -25.33 33.72 -6.04
CA ALA A 849 -25.67 34.46 -7.25
C ALA A 849 -26.61 35.64 -6.95
N LEU A 850 -27.65 35.41 -6.14
CA LEU A 850 -28.56 36.49 -5.71
C LEU A 850 -27.82 37.59 -4.94
N GLY A 851 -26.86 37.24 -4.08
CA GLY A 851 -26.01 38.20 -3.38
C GLY A 851 -25.15 39.05 -4.32
N GLY A 852 -24.51 38.42 -5.31
CA GLY A 852 -23.74 39.13 -6.33
C GLY A 852 -24.61 40.07 -7.19
N PHE A 853 -25.76 39.58 -7.68
CA PHE A 853 -26.71 40.41 -8.44
C PHE A 853 -27.27 41.56 -7.62
N PHE A 854 -27.51 41.35 -6.32
CA PHE A 854 -27.94 42.43 -5.44
C PHE A 854 -26.90 43.55 -5.37
N THR A 855 -25.62 43.23 -5.15
CA THR A 855 -24.54 44.24 -5.17
C THR A 855 -24.43 44.94 -6.53
N TYR A 856 -24.54 44.19 -7.63
CA TYR A 856 -24.55 44.74 -8.98
C TYR A 856 -25.64 45.80 -9.17
N PHE A 857 -26.89 45.49 -8.79
CA PHE A 857 -28.00 46.44 -8.90
C PHE A 857 -27.87 47.64 -7.98
N VAL A 858 -27.34 47.44 -6.76
CA VAL A 858 -27.10 48.55 -5.81
C VAL A 858 -26.10 49.55 -6.40
N ILE A 859 -24.99 49.07 -6.96
CA ILE A 859 -23.95 49.95 -7.50
C ILE A 859 -24.46 50.71 -8.73
N LEU A 860 -25.15 50.04 -9.65
CA LEU A 860 -25.73 50.71 -10.82
C LEU A 860 -26.76 51.75 -10.40
N ALA A 861 -27.65 51.42 -9.45
CA ALA A 861 -28.66 52.35 -8.96
C ALA A 861 -28.05 53.58 -8.27
N GLU A 862 -27.02 53.40 -7.43
CA GLU A 862 -26.31 54.50 -6.78
C GLU A 862 -25.57 55.41 -7.76
N ASN A 863 -25.15 54.88 -8.92
CA ASN A 863 -24.50 55.65 -9.98
C ASN A 863 -25.47 56.15 -11.05
N GLY A 864 -26.78 56.00 -10.86
CA GLY A 864 -27.79 56.64 -11.71
C GLY A 864 -28.61 55.70 -12.60
N PHE A 865 -28.25 54.42 -12.69
CA PHE A 865 -28.90 53.42 -13.53
C PHE A 865 -29.81 52.51 -12.70
N LEU A 866 -31.10 52.84 -12.63
CA LEU A 866 -32.07 52.07 -11.86
C LEU A 866 -32.34 50.69 -12.51
N PRO A 867 -32.59 49.63 -11.72
CA PRO A 867 -32.73 48.27 -12.24
C PRO A 867 -33.80 48.08 -13.34
N ARG A 868 -34.86 48.89 -13.31
CA ARG A 868 -35.93 48.87 -14.31
C ARG A 868 -35.48 49.32 -15.70
N ASP A 869 -34.44 50.16 -15.77
CA ASP A 869 -33.96 50.79 -17.01
C ASP A 869 -32.73 50.04 -17.58
N LEU A 870 -32.27 48.98 -16.91
CA LEU A 870 -31.11 48.19 -17.33
C LEU A 870 -31.41 47.15 -18.41
N VAL A 871 -32.64 46.64 -18.47
CA VAL A 871 -33.00 45.57 -19.41
C VAL A 871 -32.97 46.12 -20.84
N GLY A 872 -32.14 45.53 -21.69
CA GLY A 872 -31.97 45.98 -23.08
C GLY A 872 -30.93 47.09 -23.29
N ILE A 873 -30.36 47.66 -22.21
CA ILE A 873 -29.39 48.76 -22.32
C ILE A 873 -28.04 48.30 -22.90
N ARG A 874 -27.74 47.00 -22.90
CA ARG A 874 -26.45 46.45 -23.35
C ARG A 874 -26.03 46.95 -24.74
N VAL A 875 -26.97 47.02 -25.69
CA VAL A 875 -26.66 47.42 -27.07
C VAL A 875 -26.04 48.81 -27.11
N SER A 876 -26.63 49.77 -26.40
CA SER A 876 -26.05 51.10 -26.29
C SER A 876 -24.83 51.14 -25.36
N TRP A 877 -24.80 50.28 -24.33
CA TRP A 877 -23.73 50.20 -23.31
C TRP A 877 -22.41 49.58 -23.80
N ASP A 878 -22.43 48.69 -24.78
CA ASP A 878 -21.22 48.10 -25.36
C ASP A 878 -20.73 48.88 -26.59
N ASP A 879 -21.58 49.71 -27.21
CA ASP A 879 -21.25 50.50 -28.39
C ASP A 879 -20.26 51.65 -28.07
N ARG A 880 -19.05 51.58 -28.63
CA ARG A 880 -17.99 52.59 -28.43
C ARG A 880 -18.31 53.96 -29.04
N GLU A 881 -19.16 54.01 -30.05
CA GLU A 881 -19.51 55.26 -30.73
C GLU A 881 -20.51 56.08 -29.91
N VAL A 882 -21.33 55.42 -29.08
CA VAL A 882 -22.34 56.06 -28.23
C VAL A 882 -21.71 56.61 -26.94
N ASN A 883 -21.64 57.94 -26.85
CA ASN A 883 -21.01 58.65 -25.72
C ASN A 883 -21.99 59.51 -24.90
N ASP A 884 -23.28 59.30 -25.08
CA ASP A 884 -24.37 60.08 -24.49
C ASP A 884 -25.51 59.19 -23.95
N VAL A 885 -25.18 58.00 -23.44
CA VAL A 885 -26.18 57.08 -22.84
C VAL A 885 -26.85 57.77 -21.66
N LEU A 886 -28.17 57.84 -21.71
CA LEU A 886 -28.98 58.44 -20.65
C LEU A 886 -29.18 57.46 -19.49
N ASP A 887 -28.91 57.94 -18.27
CA ASP A 887 -29.27 57.24 -17.04
C ASP A 887 -30.73 57.51 -16.62
N SER A 888 -31.18 56.89 -15.53
CA SER A 888 -32.55 57.04 -15.03
C SER A 888 -32.88 58.43 -14.49
N TYR A 889 -31.86 59.26 -14.23
CA TYR A 889 -31.98 60.64 -13.77
C TYR A 889 -31.82 61.66 -14.90
N GLY A 890 -31.58 61.21 -16.14
CA GLY A 890 -31.43 62.04 -17.33
C GLY A 890 -30.02 62.59 -17.55
N GLN A 891 -28.99 62.03 -16.89
CA GLN A 891 -27.59 62.38 -17.14
C GLN A 891 -27.03 61.58 -18.32
N GLN A 892 -26.11 62.18 -19.06
CA GLN A 892 -25.43 61.54 -20.19
C GLN A 892 -24.06 60.99 -19.76
N TRP A 893 -23.79 59.74 -20.14
CA TRP A 893 -22.57 59.02 -19.79
C TRP A 893 -21.75 58.66 -21.04
N THR A 894 -20.46 59.00 -21.01
CA THR A 894 -19.49 58.58 -22.04
C THR A 894 -19.14 57.09 -21.93
N TYR A 895 -18.55 56.52 -22.99
CA TYR A 895 -18.12 55.12 -23.01
C TYR A 895 -17.20 54.76 -21.83
N GLU A 896 -16.18 55.59 -21.58
CA GLU A 896 -15.23 55.34 -20.51
C GLU A 896 -15.87 55.45 -19.12
N GLN A 897 -16.72 56.46 -18.89
CA GLN A 897 -17.37 56.64 -17.58
C GLN A 897 -18.24 55.45 -17.20
N ARG A 898 -19.05 54.94 -18.14
CA ARG A 898 -19.91 53.78 -17.87
C ARG A 898 -19.10 52.48 -17.77
N LYS A 899 -18.01 52.31 -18.55
CA LYS A 899 -17.14 51.13 -18.45
C LYS A 899 -16.37 51.09 -17.13
N ILE A 900 -15.97 52.24 -16.58
CA ILE A 900 -15.44 52.31 -15.20
C ILE A 900 -16.48 51.81 -14.19
N VAL A 901 -17.76 52.20 -14.34
CA VAL A 901 -18.84 51.70 -13.46
C VAL A 901 -19.04 50.20 -13.66
N GLU A 902 -19.05 49.69 -14.89
CA GLU A 902 -19.13 48.25 -15.17
C GLU A 902 -18.00 47.45 -14.52
N PHE A 903 -16.75 47.89 -14.67
CA PHE A 903 -15.60 47.22 -14.05
C PHE A 903 -15.60 47.35 -12.52
N THR A 904 -16.17 48.43 -11.98
CA THR A 904 -16.46 48.55 -10.55
C THR A 904 -17.52 47.54 -10.13
N CYS A 905 -18.57 47.31 -10.92
CA CYS A 905 -19.55 46.25 -10.71
C CYS A 905 -18.90 44.86 -10.73
N HIS A 906 -18.00 44.57 -11.68
CA HIS A 906 -17.25 43.31 -11.70
C HIS A 906 -16.48 43.10 -10.40
N THR A 907 -15.78 44.13 -9.94
CA THR A 907 -14.96 44.08 -8.71
C THR A 907 -15.81 43.88 -7.46
N ALA A 908 -16.99 44.50 -7.41
CA ALA A 908 -17.92 44.37 -6.30
C ALA A 908 -18.67 43.03 -6.31
N PHE A 909 -18.98 42.50 -7.49
CA PHE A 909 -19.54 41.16 -7.64
C PHE A 909 -18.51 40.12 -7.18
N PHE A 910 -17.25 40.26 -7.61
CA PHE A 910 -16.12 39.49 -7.09
C PHE A 910 -16.02 39.54 -5.56
N ALA A 911 -16.03 40.74 -4.97
CA ALA A 911 -15.97 40.89 -3.51
C ALA A 911 -17.20 40.28 -2.81
N SER A 912 -18.36 40.30 -3.46
CA SER A 912 -19.59 39.68 -2.98
C SER A 912 -19.47 38.15 -2.92
N ILE A 913 -18.84 37.54 -3.93
CA ILE A 913 -18.51 36.10 -3.94
C ILE A 913 -17.62 35.76 -2.75
N VAL A 914 -16.54 36.51 -2.51
CA VAL A 914 -15.66 36.30 -1.35
C VAL A 914 -16.43 36.38 -0.02
N VAL A 915 -17.33 37.35 0.14
CA VAL A 915 -18.14 37.51 1.37
C VAL A 915 -19.09 36.34 1.61
N VAL A 916 -19.70 35.80 0.57
CA VAL A 916 -20.57 34.61 0.70
C VAL A 916 -19.78 33.31 0.81
N GLN A 917 -18.58 33.25 0.24
CA GLN A 917 -17.63 32.14 0.41
C GLN A 917 -17.13 32.01 1.85
N TRP A 918 -17.12 33.08 2.65
CA TRP A 918 -16.86 32.95 4.10
C TRP A 918 -17.86 32.04 4.79
N ALA A 919 -19.15 32.23 4.52
CA ALA A 919 -20.19 31.36 5.06
C ALA A 919 -20.11 29.97 4.42
N ASP A 920 -19.87 29.89 3.11
CA ASP A 920 -19.76 28.61 2.41
C ASP A 920 -18.63 27.73 2.97
N LEU A 921 -17.45 28.31 3.20
CA LEU A 921 -16.32 27.62 3.82
C LEU A 921 -16.67 27.08 5.22
N ILE A 922 -17.38 27.88 6.01
CA ILE A 922 -17.81 27.51 7.36
C ILE A 922 -18.86 26.40 7.33
N ILE A 923 -19.78 26.41 6.37
CA ILE A 923 -20.80 25.36 6.27
C ILE A 923 -20.24 24.08 5.66
N CYS A 924 -19.38 24.17 4.64
CA CYS A 924 -18.71 23.04 4.00
C CYS A 924 -17.74 22.32 4.95
N LYS A 925 -17.28 22.99 6.02
CA LYS A 925 -16.50 22.40 7.11
C LYS A 925 -17.14 21.13 7.69
N THR A 926 -18.46 21.09 7.83
CA THR A 926 -19.20 19.94 8.40
C THR A 926 -20.35 19.52 7.51
N ARG A 927 -20.41 18.22 7.20
CA ARG A 927 -21.49 17.65 6.36
C ARG A 927 -22.73 17.29 7.17
N ARG A 928 -22.55 16.87 8.43
CA ARG A 928 -23.64 16.45 9.33
C ARG A 928 -23.63 17.19 10.66
N ASN A 929 -22.45 17.41 11.25
CA ASN A 929 -22.35 18.05 12.55
C ASN A 929 -22.67 19.54 12.50
N SER A 930 -23.09 20.09 13.64
CA SER A 930 -23.22 21.54 13.81
C SER A 930 -21.84 22.19 13.85
N LEU A 931 -21.74 23.44 13.39
CA LEU A 931 -20.54 24.24 13.67
C LEU A 931 -20.26 24.31 15.18
N PHE A 932 -21.28 24.42 16.02
CA PHE A 932 -21.12 24.52 17.47
C PHE A 932 -20.69 23.21 18.14
N GLN A 933 -20.90 22.08 17.47
CA GLN A 933 -20.43 20.77 17.94
C GLN A 933 -18.97 20.54 17.55
N GLN A 934 -18.60 20.84 16.30
CA GLN A 934 -17.24 20.64 15.80
C GLN A 934 -16.26 21.74 16.26
N GLY A 935 -16.74 22.98 16.30
CA GLY A 935 -15.98 24.18 16.63
C GLY A 935 -15.04 24.67 15.51
N MET A 936 -14.65 25.95 15.58
CA MET A 936 -13.68 26.58 14.67
C MET A 936 -12.23 26.36 15.14
N LYS A 937 -11.79 25.10 15.17
CA LYS A 937 -10.42 24.74 15.64
C LYS A 937 -9.38 24.66 14.52
N ASN A 938 -9.81 24.57 13.26
CA ASN A 938 -8.91 24.48 12.11
C ASN A 938 -8.22 25.84 11.86
N ARG A 939 -6.96 25.96 12.29
CA ARG A 939 -6.18 27.19 12.17
C ARG A 939 -5.85 27.55 10.72
N ILE A 940 -5.68 26.54 9.85
CA ILE A 940 -5.40 26.77 8.43
C ILE A 940 -6.63 27.34 7.73
N LEU A 941 -7.83 26.90 8.10
CA LEU A 941 -9.09 27.45 7.58
C LEU A 941 -9.30 28.89 8.01
N ILE A 942 -9.08 29.21 9.30
CA ILE A 942 -9.16 30.59 9.79
C ILE A 942 -8.14 31.47 9.06
N PHE A 943 -6.91 30.99 8.91
CA PHE A 943 -5.88 31.69 8.13
C PHE A 943 -6.32 31.89 6.67
N GLY A 944 -6.94 30.88 6.07
CA GLY A 944 -7.52 30.94 4.73
C GLY A 944 -8.50 32.11 4.58
N LEU A 945 -9.46 32.25 5.48
CA LEU A 945 -10.42 33.38 5.47
C LEU A 945 -9.73 34.75 5.50
N PHE A 946 -8.69 34.91 6.33
CA PHE A 946 -7.94 36.16 6.40
C PHE A 946 -7.15 36.44 5.12
N VAL A 947 -6.49 35.42 4.56
CA VAL A 947 -5.71 35.55 3.32
C VAL A 947 -6.62 35.85 2.13
N GLU A 948 -7.74 35.14 2.01
CA GLU A 948 -8.76 35.32 1.00
C GLU A 948 -9.29 36.77 1.00
N THR A 949 -9.69 37.27 2.18
CA THR A 949 -10.18 38.64 2.35
C THR A 949 -9.09 39.69 2.07
N ALA A 950 -7.88 39.46 2.57
CA ALA A 950 -6.76 40.38 2.35
C ALA A 950 -6.34 40.43 0.87
N LEU A 951 -6.37 39.29 0.17
CA LEU A 951 -6.11 39.22 -1.26
C LEU A 951 -7.19 39.96 -2.05
N ALA A 952 -8.47 39.74 -1.75
CA ALA A 952 -9.56 40.45 -2.39
C ALA A 952 -9.46 41.99 -2.19
N ALA A 953 -9.14 42.42 -0.97
CA ALA A 953 -8.89 43.84 -0.68
C ALA A 953 -7.67 44.37 -1.43
N PHE A 954 -6.58 43.60 -1.49
CA PHE A 954 -5.39 43.97 -2.25
C PHE A 954 -5.70 44.14 -3.74
N LEU A 955 -6.42 43.20 -4.35
CA LEU A 955 -6.79 43.26 -5.76
C LEU A 955 -7.71 44.45 -6.09
N SER A 956 -8.58 44.88 -5.17
CA SER A 956 -9.45 46.04 -5.37
C SER A 956 -8.74 47.39 -5.12
N TYR A 957 -7.86 47.47 -4.12
CA TYR A 957 -7.31 48.76 -3.65
C TYR A 957 -5.85 49.01 -4.06
N CYS A 958 -5.13 48.04 -4.61
CA CYS A 958 -3.75 48.24 -5.03
C CYS A 958 -3.69 49.12 -6.29
N PRO A 959 -2.87 50.20 -6.30
CA PRO A 959 -2.73 51.06 -7.47
C PRO A 959 -2.20 50.28 -8.70
N GLY A 960 -2.86 50.42 -9.85
CA GLY A 960 -2.49 49.75 -11.10
C GLY A 960 -3.29 48.47 -11.40
N MET A 961 -4.09 47.97 -10.46
CA MET A 961 -4.98 46.82 -10.67
C MET A 961 -6.18 47.14 -11.58
N ASP A 962 -6.57 48.41 -11.65
CA ASP A 962 -7.55 48.97 -12.57
C ASP A 962 -7.11 48.86 -14.04
N VAL A 963 -5.80 48.86 -14.29
CA VAL A 963 -5.24 48.64 -15.63
C VAL A 963 -4.92 47.17 -15.88
N ALA A 964 -4.29 46.50 -14.91
CA ALA A 964 -3.82 45.13 -15.08
C ALA A 964 -4.93 44.09 -15.12
N LEU A 965 -5.91 44.20 -14.21
CA LEU A 965 -7.01 43.24 -14.06
C LEU A 965 -8.40 43.88 -14.23
N ARG A 966 -8.46 45.19 -14.51
CA ARG A 966 -9.71 45.97 -14.53
C ARG A 966 -10.47 45.91 -13.21
N MET A 967 -9.73 45.92 -12.10
CA MET A 967 -10.30 45.92 -10.75
C MET A 967 -10.24 47.31 -10.12
N TYR A 968 -11.40 47.87 -9.78
CA TYR A 968 -11.53 49.25 -9.30
C TYR A 968 -11.75 49.30 -7.78
N PRO A 969 -11.33 50.39 -7.11
CA PRO A 969 -11.48 50.53 -5.67
C PRO A 969 -12.95 50.64 -5.27
N LEU A 970 -13.38 49.81 -4.32
CA LEU A 970 -14.76 49.77 -3.84
C LEU A 970 -15.00 50.78 -2.71
N LYS A 971 -16.20 51.38 -2.67
CA LYS A 971 -16.68 52.08 -1.46
C LYS A 971 -16.86 51.07 -0.33
N ILE A 972 -16.58 51.49 0.91
CA ILE A 972 -16.63 50.59 2.08
C ILE A 972 -18.00 49.92 2.28
N TRP A 973 -19.10 50.62 1.97
CA TRP A 973 -20.45 50.10 2.13
C TRP A 973 -20.80 48.98 1.15
N TRP A 974 -20.13 48.93 -0.01
CA TRP A 974 -20.38 47.91 -1.04
C TRP A 974 -19.91 46.51 -0.60
N TRP A 975 -18.89 46.44 0.27
CA TRP A 975 -18.48 45.17 0.90
C TRP A 975 -19.57 44.53 1.75
N PHE A 976 -20.49 45.34 2.31
CA PHE A 976 -21.54 44.85 3.19
C PHE A 976 -22.82 44.43 2.44
N CYS A 977 -22.91 44.67 1.13
CA CYS A 977 -24.11 44.34 0.34
C CYS A 977 -24.41 42.84 0.32
N ALA A 978 -23.38 42.00 0.25
CA ALA A 978 -23.52 40.54 0.22
C ALA A 978 -23.60 39.89 1.62
N PHE A 979 -23.36 40.64 2.70
CA PHE A 979 -23.33 40.11 4.06
C PHE A 979 -24.65 39.46 4.52
N PRO A 980 -25.85 40.01 4.21
CA PRO A 980 -27.11 39.35 4.56
C PRO A 980 -27.28 37.98 3.89
N TYR A 981 -26.78 37.81 2.67
CA TYR A 981 -26.82 36.54 1.94
C TYR A 981 -25.83 35.53 2.53
N SER A 982 -24.65 35.98 2.94
CA SER A 982 -23.68 35.16 3.69
C SER A 982 -24.30 34.62 4.99
N LEU A 983 -24.97 35.48 5.77
CA LEU A 983 -25.70 35.04 6.97
C LEU A 983 -26.84 34.06 6.65
N LEU A 984 -27.57 34.28 5.56
CA LEU A 984 -28.63 33.39 5.11
C LEU A 984 -28.09 32.00 4.76
N ILE A 985 -26.98 31.90 4.04
CA ILE A 985 -26.28 30.63 3.71
C ILE A 985 -25.94 29.89 5.00
N PHE A 986 -25.32 30.58 5.96
CA PHE A 986 -24.94 29.99 7.24
C PHE A 986 -26.14 29.43 8.01
N VAL A 987 -27.20 30.23 8.17
CA VAL A 987 -28.41 29.82 8.91
C VAL A 987 -29.12 28.68 8.19
N TYR A 988 -29.23 28.75 6.86
CA TYR A 988 -29.89 27.75 6.04
C TYR A 988 -29.26 26.37 6.22
N ASP A 989 -27.94 26.24 6.02
CA ASP A 989 -27.27 24.94 6.12
C ASP A 989 -27.21 24.44 7.57
N GLU A 990 -27.07 25.32 8.57
CA GLU A 990 -27.09 24.90 9.96
C GLU A 990 -28.47 24.35 10.39
N VAL A 991 -29.56 24.97 9.93
CA VAL A 991 -30.92 24.44 10.12
C VAL A 991 -31.10 23.12 9.37
N ARG A 992 -30.62 23.02 8.12
CA ARG A 992 -30.66 21.76 7.34
C ARG A 992 -29.95 20.64 8.08
N LYS A 993 -28.71 20.87 8.55
CA LYS A 993 -27.94 19.90 9.34
C LYS A 993 -28.62 19.56 10.67
N PHE A 994 -29.29 20.51 11.31
CA PHE A 994 -30.11 20.25 12.50
C PHE A 994 -31.27 19.28 12.20
N ILE A 995 -31.97 19.46 11.06
CA ILE A 995 -33.03 18.54 10.61
C ILE A 995 -32.46 17.14 10.35
N LEU A 996 -31.31 17.03 9.65
CA LEU A 996 -30.65 15.74 9.37
C LEU A 996 -30.27 14.97 10.65
N ARG A 997 -29.86 15.68 11.69
CA ARG A 997 -29.55 15.07 12.99
C ARG A 997 -30.81 14.63 13.75
N ARG A 998 -31.90 15.39 13.65
CA ARG A 998 -33.14 15.15 14.41
C ARG A 998 -34.01 14.07 13.78
N THR A 999 -34.03 13.95 12.46
CA THR A 999 -34.86 12.98 11.72
C THR A 999 -34.01 12.17 10.74
N PRO A 1000 -33.20 11.21 11.22
CA PRO A 1000 -32.43 10.31 10.35
C PRO A 1000 -33.37 9.46 9.49
N GLY A 1001 -33.08 9.35 8.18
CA GLY A 1001 -33.90 8.61 7.21
C GLY A 1001 -35.13 9.36 6.67
N ALA A 1002 -35.26 10.65 6.97
CA ALA A 1002 -36.28 11.51 6.35
C ALA A 1002 -35.91 11.89 4.90
N TRP A 1003 -36.89 12.41 4.15
CA TRP A 1003 -36.71 12.84 2.75
C TRP A 1003 -35.51 13.78 2.52
N SER A 1004 -35.15 14.61 3.52
CA SER A 1004 -33.99 15.50 3.48
C SER A 1004 -32.64 14.76 3.48
N ASP A 1005 -32.55 13.60 4.14
CA ASP A 1005 -31.33 12.76 4.22
C ASP A 1005 -31.01 12.12 2.85
N ASP A 1006 -32.05 11.90 2.03
CA ASP A 1006 -31.91 11.31 0.69
C ASP A 1006 -31.66 12.32 -0.44
N ARG A 1007 -31.93 13.61 -0.21
CA ARG A 1007 -31.94 14.67 -1.23
C ARG A 1007 -30.86 15.74 -1.06
N THR A 1008 -30.24 15.85 0.12
CA THR A 1008 -29.30 16.93 0.48
C THR A 1008 -28.03 16.46 1.18
#